data_AF-A0A327X4J2-F1
#
_entry.id   AF-A0A327X4J2-F1
#
_cell.length_a   1.000
_cell.length_b   1.000
_cell.length_c   1.000
_cell.angle_alpha   90.00
_cell.angle_beta   90.00
_cell.angle_gamma   90.00
#
_symmetry.space_group_name_H-M   'P 1'
#
loop_
_entity.id
_entity.type
_entity.pdbx_description
1 polymer ?
#
loop_
_entity_poly.entity_id
_entity_poly.type
_entity_poly.pdbx_seq_one_letter_code
_entity_poly.pdbx_strand_id
1 'polypeptide(L)'
;MRRKCLPFFSQTVAFLLSFFCCVCFSHTKSWSAKATAERHAVLQSQPGPVLARINAGGSAVTTNGVAWSASQYFSGGKPYTNSKVTAIAGTDNDAIYLTEYSAGTNLAGFTFAMPVPTSGQYTVKLHFAEIYWGATGGKAGGPGQRVFSANLEGGPVELANYDILAEVGSMTAVVKTFTVGVSDGTLNIDFSASANQPKISAIEVFAPATTANTPPVLATIGNKTVNEGSVLNVPLSATDADGDAVTITATNLPSFASLNNNVLTFSPGFQAAGSYTITVRATDSKQASDQKTFTLVVNDVPTTGVTITHFTLINAATDQEIRTLANNEVINLATLPTSNLNIRANTSPSLIGSVKMVLSGQQSRTQTETGAPYALFGDSNGNYNNWTPTLGSYTLKGTPYTGSGATGTAGPVLTINFSVVNQPVGNQPPTLATPIPDQSTSVGTAFSFSFGASTFTDANGDALSYSATLDNNTALPGWLTFTSATRTFSGTPPAGSPASIAVKVTASDGKGGTASDSFIITIGTSTGIGTWQTIAPTSGQPTARQEGAYVQAGDRFYLMGGRGIKPVQVYDPVNRTWVNAAATPINLHHFQAVTLDGLIYAIGAMTGNYPAEPSVPQIYIYDPRANKWLVGPEIPVARLRGSVGLALYNNKFYLVGGNTKGHSGGYVNWFDEYDPATNTWKVLPNAPHARDHFQAAVVGTKLYAAGGRRSSYNTGQTFTLTVPEVDVYDFTTGQWSTLSNPIPTQRGGTTTVVLDNEVIVIGGESSQPTAHKETEALNVTTGVWRRLADLQQGRHATQAIVNNGSIYITAGSGAQGGSPVLSSQEVFYKSAPTTPTGVPVAQSQLTAPASAALGQVQINTTKNAVVTVSNSSGNQAILLSSIAVSGSTEFTVQSPYTLPFVVPPGKNAAITVKFKPLSSGSKTATLTIQHSGAGGSTAVALNGSGVATAVSASALSAPDSRDPSLRFDALNPDDIFEKGERPIRYYPNPFSHSLTIQTEEQGAVPVALYDSYGRSVMPLADVQSGQAINLGSELEAGVYILQVGTGPKAKRYKLVKVR
;
A
#
# COMPACT_ATOMS: atom_id res chain seq x y z
N MET A 1 45.87 39.21 34.77
CA MET A 1 47.20 38.65 35.12
C MET A 1 47.16 37.12 35.01
N ARG A 2 48.31 36.44 34.85
CA ARG A 2 48.72 35.08 35.32
C ARG A 2 47.60 34.04 35.60
N ARG A 3 47.62 32.78 35.13
CA ARG A 3 48.51 31.79 34.44
C ARG A 3 47.57 30.68 33.88
N LYS A 4 47.87 29.59 33.14
CA LYS A 4 48.93 28.91 32.32
C LYS A 4 48.15 27.74 31.65
N CYS A 5 48.35 27.15 30.46
CA CYS A 5 49.10 27.36 29.20
C CYS A 5 48.11 26.87 28.06
N LEU A 6 48.35 26.73 26.74
CA LEU A 6 49.52 26.59 25.84
C LEU A 6 50.26 25.22 25.88
N PRO A 7 50.92 24.77 24.78
CA PRO A 7 50.45 24.76 23.38
C PRO A 7 50.91 23.48 22.59
N PHE A 8 50.69 23.44 21.27
CA PHE A 8 51.64 23.14 20.16
C PHE A 8 50.84 22.69 18.90
N PHE A 9 50.81 23.53 17.85
CA PHE A 9 51.49 23.36 16.53
C PHE A 9 50.77 22.39 15.55
N SER A 10 50.37 22.80 14.34
CA SER A 10 51.16 23.15 13.11
C SER A 10 51.19 21.93 12.16
N GLN A 11 51.22 22.02 10.81
CA GLN A 11 51.59 23.12 9.92
C GLN A 11 51.07 22.90 8.46
N THR A 12 51.22 23.90 7.57
CA THR A 12 51.39 23.81 6.07
C THR A 12 50.23 23.26 5.20
N VAL A 13 49.97 23.73 3.96
CA VAL A 13 50.37 24.92 3.14
C VAL A 13 49.33 25.06 1.99
N ALA A 14 48.81 26.24 1.58
CA ALA A 14 49.27 27.15 0.49
C ALA A 14 49.51 26.47 -0.91
N PHE A 15 49.40 27.04 -2.12
CA PHE A 15 48.93 28.32 -2.71
C PHE A 15 48.86 28.12 -4.28
N LEU A 16 48.64 29.01 -5.29
CA LEU A 16 48.50 30.49 -5.43
C LEU A 16 47.74 30.91 -6.74
N LEU A 17 46.50 31.44 -6.64
CA LEU A 17 45.96 32.59 -7.44
C LEU A 17 45.90 32.56 -9.01
N SER A 18 45.52 33.73 -9.60
CA SER A 18 45.59 34.16 -11.04
C SER A 18 44.49 33.69 -12.02
N PHE A 19 43.93 34.50 -12.95
CA PHE A 19 43.94 35.98 -13.14
C PHE A 19 42.79 36.48 -14.10
N PHE A 20 42.56 37.81 -14.09
CA PHE A 20 42.06 38.71 -15.18
C PHE A 20 40.59 39.19 -15.30
N CYS A 21 40.49 40.42 -15.83
CA CYS A 21 39.42 41.45 -15.86
C CYS A 21 37.94 41.05 -16.08
N CYS A 22 36.91 41.79 -15.62
CA CYS A 22 36.71 43.23 -15.30
C CYS A 22 36.31 44.17 -16.47
N VAL A 23 35.05 44.59 -16.47
CA VAL A 23 34.56 45.88 -17.02
C VAL A 23 33.53 46.43 -16.02
N CYS A 24 33.57 47.72 -15.69
CA CYS A 24 32.64 48.36 -14.75
C CYS A 24 31.61 49.23 -15.48
N PHE A 25 30.45 49.45 -14.87
CA PHE A 25 29.89 50.81 -14.74
C PHE A 25 29.03 50.97 -13.46
N SER A 26 28.79 52.22 -13.10
CA SER A 26 28.20 52.74 -11.85
C SER A 26 26.64 52.73 -11.86
N HIS A 27 25.88 52.93 -10.76
CA HIS A 27 26.21 53.28 -9.36
C HIS A 27 25.09 52.92 -8.35
N THR A 28 25.45 52.86 -7.06
CA THR A 28 24.62 53.10 -5.84
C THR A 28 23.21 52.49 -5.70
N LYS A 29 23.05 51.59 -4.72
CA LYS A 29 22.39 51.92 -3.43
C LYS A 29 22.65 50.87 -2.33
N SER A 30 22.52 51.31 -1.09
CA SER A 30 22.76 50.63 0.19
C SER A 30 22.38 49.14 0.28
N TRP A 31 23.33 48.31 0.74
CA TRP A 31 23.04 47.00 1.30
C TRP A 31 22.47 47.11 2.72
N SER A 32 21.27 46.56 2.94
CA SER A 32 20.82 46.08 4.25
C SER A 32 20.81 44.55 4.22
N ALA A 33 21.30 43.91 5.28
CA ALA A 33 21.49 42.46 5.29
C ALA A 33 20.15 41.71 5.18
N LYS A 34 19.98 40.92 4.12
CA LYS A 34 19.00 39.82 4.08
C LYS A 34 19.73 38.52 4.37
N ALA A 35 19.37 37.87 5.47
CA ALA A 35 19.71 36.46 5.67
C ALA A 35 18.91 35.63 4.64
N THR A 36 19.60 34.76 3.91
CA THR A 36 18.96 33.80 3.00
C THR A 36 18.30 32.70 3.82
N ALA A 37 17.04 32.91 4.20
CA ALA A 37 16.23 31.86 4.78
C ALA A 37 15.85 30.86 3.67
N GLU A 38 16.51 29.70 3.66
CA GLU A 38 16.11 28.57 2.82
C GLU A 38 14.71 28.11 3.23
N ARG A 39 13.71 28.54 2.47
CA ARG A 39 12.38 27.94 2.55
C ARG A 39 12.45 26.59 1.87
N HIS A 40 12.41 25.51 2.65
CA HIS A 40 11.86 24.25 2.16
C HIS A 40 10.45 24.51 1.64
N ALA A 41 10.31 24.60 0.32
CA ALA A 41 9.01 24.64 -0.32
C ALA A 41 8.38 23.25 -0.17
N VAL A 42 7.32 23.16 0.64
CA VAL A 42 6.47 21.97 0.67
C VAL A 42 5.89 21.81 -0.74
N LEU A 43 6.19 20.68 -1.39
CA LEU A 43 5.60 20.31 -2.68
C LEU A 43 4.11 20.00 -2.50
N GLN A 44 3.29 21.04 -2.41
CA GLN A 44 1.87 20.94 -2.69
C GLN A 44 1.72 20.72 -4.18
N SER A 45 1.16 19.56 -4.56
CA SER A 45 0.83 19.24 -5.94
C SER A 45 -0.10 20.33 -6.50
N GLN A 46 0.38 21.03 -7.54
CA GLN A 46 -0.48 21.93 -8.29
C GLN A 46 -1.49 21.09 -9.08
N PRO A 47 -2.75 21.52 -9.22
CA PRO A 47 -3.70 20.87 -10.12
C PRO A 47 -3.20 20.98 -11.57
N GLY A 48 -3.64 20.06 -12.44
CA GLY A 48 -3.25 20.04 -13.85
C GLY A 48 -3.73 21.25 -14.64
N PRO A 49 -3.46 21.34 -15.96
CA PRO A 49 -3.90 22.46 -16.79
C PRO A 49 -5.42 22.68 -16.71
N VAL A 50 -5.84 23.94 -16.68
CA VAL A 50 -7.24 24.35 -16.62
C VAL A 50 -7.95 23.97 -17.92
N LEU A 51 -9.06 23.24 -17.81
CA LEU A 51 -9.89 22.81 -18.93
C LEU A 51 -11.15 23.65 -19.09
N ALA A 52 -11.78 24.06 -17.98
CA ALA A 52 -12.98 24.88 -18.00
C ALA A 52 -12.98 25.94 -16.90
N ARG A 53 -13.58 27.10 -17.20
CA ARG A 53 -13.88 28.19 -16.28
C ARG A 53 -15.22 28.79 -16.64
N ILE A 54 -16.23 28.56 -15.82
CA ILE A 54 -17.62 28.99 -16.07
C ILE A 54 -18.00 30.06 -15.06
N ASN A 55 -18.34 31.25 -15.55
CA ASN A 55 -19.04 32.28 -14.78
C ASN A 55 -20.54 31.93 -14.76
N ALA A 56 -21.05 31.45 -13.63
CA ALA A 56 -22.35 30.80 -13.58
C ALA A 56 -23.48 31.83 -13.52
N GLY A 57 -24.42 31.73 -14.46
CA GLY A 57 -25.53 32.65 -14.63
C GLY A 57 -25.18 34.05 -15.17
N GLY A 58 -23.89 34.31 -15.40
CA GLY A 58 -23.39 35.54 -16.01
C GLY A 58 -23.04 35.37 -17.49
N SER A 59 -22.70 36.50 -18.13
CA SER A 59 -22.01 36.48 -19.42
C SER A 59 -20.56 36.01 -19.25
N ALA A 60 -19.91 35.67 -20.37
CA ALA A 60 -18.46 35.50 -20.38
C ALA A 60 -17.77 36.79 -19.89
N VAL A 61 -16.69 36.64 -19.12
CA VAL A 61 -15.99 37.76 -18.47
C VAL A 61 -14.50 37.46 -18.39
N THR A 62 -13.67 38.47 -18.63
CA THR A 62 -12.23 38.42 -18.36
C THR A 62 -11.91 39.31 -17.18
N THR A 63 -11.33 38.74 -16.13
CA THR A 63 -11.13 39.39 -14.83
C THR A 63 -9.86 38.85 -14.18
N ASN A 64 -9.08 39.73 -13.55
CA ASN A 64 -7.73 39.44 -13.02
C ASN A 64 -6.82 38.67 -14.01
N GLY A 65 -6.90 39.02 -15.30
CA GLY A 65 -6.16 38.37 -16.39
C GLY A 65 -6.69 36.99 -16.84
N VAL A 66 -7.76 36.49 -16.22
CA VAL A 66 -8.34 35.16 -16.46
C VAL A 66 -9.67 35.29 -17.19
N ALA A 67 -9.83 34.56 -18.30
CA ALA A 67 -11.10 34.44 -19.02
C ALA A 67 -11.99 33.34 -18.40
N TRP A 68 -13.29 33.64 -18.32
CA TRP A 68 -14.36 32.74 -17.89
C TRP A 68 -15.46 32.76 -18.95
N SER A 69 -15.95 31.59 -19.38
CA SER A 69 -17.11 31.48 -20.27
C SER A 69 -18.42 31.75 -19.53
N ALA A 70 -19.49 32.03 -20.27
CA ALA A 70 -20.84 31.98 -19.71
C ALA A 70 -21.23 30.54 -19.34
N SER A 71 -22.30 30.37 -18.56
CA SER A 71 -22.93 29.05 -18.32
C SER A 71 -23.09 28.24 -19.61
N GLN A 72 -22.57 27.01 -19.60
CA GLN A 72 -22.69 25.99 -20.64
C GLN A 72 -22.93 24.63 -19.96
N TYR A 73 -23.30 23.59 -20.72
CA TYR A 73 -23.40 22.21 -20.26
C TYR A 73 -24.39 21.94 -19.12
N PHE A 74 -25.33 22.85 -18.85
CA PHE A 74 -26.30 22.73 -17.75
C PHE A 74 -27.63 22.10 -18.17
N SER A 75 -28.35 21.50 -17.22
CA SER A 75 -29.74 21.07 -17.39
C SER A 75 -30.60 21.52 -16.20
N GLY A 76 -31.79 22.05 -16.50
CA GLY A 76 -32.63 22.76 -15.53
C GLY A 76 -32.01 24.07 -15.07
N GLY A 77 -32.59 24.68 -14.03
CA GLY A 77 -32.11 25.93 -13.43
C GLY A 77 -32.44 27.22 -14.21
N LYS A 78 -31.84 28.33 -13.75
CA LYS A 78 -31.96 29.71 -14.28
C LYS A 78 -30.77 30.58 -13.81
N PRO A 79 -30.40 31.63 -14.55
CA PRO A 79 -29.51 32.67 -14.04
C PRO A 79 -30.21 33.54 -12.99
N TYR A 80 -29.44 34.09 -12.04
CA TYR A 80 -29.85 35.16 -11.13
C TYR A 80 -28.69 36.15 -10.92
N THR A 81 -29.03 37.42 -10.71
CA THR A 81 -28.08 38.52 -10.45
C THR A 81 -28.71 39.50 -9.46
N ASN A 82 -27.89 40.11 -8.59
CA ASN A 82 -28.34 41.17 -7.69
C ASN A 82 -27.53 42.46 -7.95
N SER A 83 -28.11 43.40 -8.69
CA SER A 83 -27.49 44.69 -9.05
C SER A 83 -27.33 45.68 -7.89
N LYS A 84 -27.67 45.28 -6.65
CA LYS A 84 -27.37 46.02 -5.41
C LYS A 84 -26.18 45.44 -4.63
N VAL A 85 -25.63 44.31 -5.06
CA VAL A 85 -24.33 43.81 -4.61
C VAL A 85 -23.29 44.25 -5.63
N THR A 86 -22.26 44.96 -5.17
CA THR A 86 -21.21 45.55 -6.03
C THR A 86 -19.79 45.22 -5.56
N ALA A 87 -19.66 44.44 -4.49
CA ALA A 87 -18.40 43.96 -3.92
C ALA A 87 -18.65 42.66 -3.15
N ILE A 88 -17.67 41.76 -3.09
CA ILE A 88 -17.77 40.46 -2.41
C ILE A 88 -16.56 40.28 -1.48
N ALA A 89 -16.82 40.08 -0.19
CA ALA A 89 -15.76 39.89 0.80
C ALA A 89 -15.00 38.57 0.55
N GLY A 90 -13.70 38.53 0.88
CA GLY A 90 -12.90 37.29 0.76
C GLY A 90 -12.42 36.96 -0.66
N THR A 91 -12.55 37.88 -1.62
CA THR A 91 -11.94 37.74 -2.95
C THR A 91 -11.47 39.08 -3.50
N ASP A 92 -10.48 39.06 -4.39
CA ASP A 92 -10.10 40.19 -5.25
C ASP A 92 -10.78 40.10 -6.64
N ASN A 93 -11.74 39.18 -6.82
CA ASN A 93 -12.37 38.86 -8.10
C ASN A 93 -13.92 38.81 -7.98
N ASP A 94 -14.53 39.92 -7.57
CA ASP A 94 -15.99 40.05 -7.40
C ASP A 94 -16.79 39.60 -8.64
N ALA A 95 -16.25 39.83 -9.83
CA ALA A 95 -16.95 39.68 -11.10
C ALA A 95 -17.53 38.27 -11.37
N ILE A 96 -16.95 37.22 -10.76
CA ILE A 96 -17.44 35.83 -10.88
C ILE A 96 -18.40 35.41 -9.75
N TYR A 97 -18.76 36.34 -8.85
CA TYR A 97 -19.65 36.11 -7.70
C TYR A 97 -20.89 37.01 -7.71
N LEU A 98 -20.91 38.09 -8.52
CA LEU A 98 -22.09 38.96 -8.70
C LEU A 98 -23.25 38.29 -9.48
N THR A 99 -22.98 37.15 -10.12
CA THR A 99 -23.97 36.29 -10.78
C THR A 99 -24.05 34.92 -10.12
N GLU A 100 -25.17 34.22 -10.31
CA GLU A 100 -25.31 32.82 -9.95
C GLU A 100 -26.19 32.05 -10.94
N TYR A 101 -25.90 30.75 -11.08
CA TYR A 101 -26.87 29.79 -11.61
C TYR A 101 -27.57 29.10 -10.43
N SER A 102 -28.90 29.05 -10.45
CA SER A 102 -29.73 28.55 -9.35
C SER A 102 -30.91 27.75 -9.88
N ALA A 103 -31.56 26.92 -9.05
CA ALA A 103 -32.70 26.11 -9.50
C ALA A 103 -33.90 26.97 -9.95
N GLY A 104 -34.68 26.42 -10.89
CA GLY A 104 -35.82 27.12 -11.48
C GLY A 104 -36.93 27.47 -10.47
N THR A 105 -37.17 26.57 -9.51
CA THR A 105 -38.22 26.66 -8.49
C THR A 105 -37.71 26.20 -7.12
N ASN A 106 -38.46 26.50 -6.06
CA ASN A 106 -38.13 26.09 -4.70
C ASN A 106 -38.00 24.55 -4.60
N LEU A 107 -36.95 24.07 -3.92
CA LEU A 107 -36.58 22.66 -3.74
C LEU A 107 -36.27 21.86 -5.02
N ALA A 108 -36.25 22.47 -6.21
CA ALA A 108 -35.79 21.81 -7.42
C ALA A 108 -34.25 21.72 -7.48
N GLY A 109 -33.73 20.80 -8.28
CA GLY A 109 -32.31 20.71 -8.62
C GLY A 109 -31.96 21.37 -9.95
N PHE A 110 -30.67 21.28 -10.30
CA PHE A 110 -30.13 21.50 -11.64
C PHE A 110 -28.81 20.73 -11.77
N THR A 111 -28.35 20.46 -12.99
CA THR A 111 -27.13 19.69 -13.24
C THR A 111 -26.17 20.42 -14.18
N PHE A 112 -24.90 20.01 -14.17
CA PHE A 112 -23.90 20.32 -15.21
C PHE A 112 -23.27 19.00 -15.69
N ALA A 113 -23.13 18.81 -17.00
CA ALA A 113 -22.57 17.61 -17.62
C ALA A 113 -21.48 18.02 -18.65
N MET A 114 -20.28 18.32 -18.14
CA MET A 114 -19.20 18.96 -18.91
C MET A 114 -18.30 17.92 -19.59
N PRO A 115 -18.10 17.94 -20.91
CA PRO A 115 -17.20 16.99 -21.58
C PRO A 115 -15.75 17.21 -21.14
N VAL A 116 -15.03 16.12 -20.87
CA VAL A 116 -13.60 16.10 -20.50
C VAL A 116 -12.81 15.16 -21.42
N PRO A 117 -11.54 15.43 -21.74
CA PRO A 117 -10.86 14.80 -22.87
C PRO A 117 -10.48 13.32 -22.66
N THR A 118 -10.38 12.86 -21.42
CA THR A 118 -10.08 11.46 -21.06
C THR A 118 -10.82 11.05 -19.79
N SER A 119 -10.89 9.76 -19.47
CA SER A 119 -11.11 9.34 -18.08
C SER A 119 -9.92 9.74 -17.19
N GLY A 120 -10.13 9.91 -15.89
CA GLY A 120 -9.08 10.29 -14.93
C GLY A 120 -9.56 11.05 -13.69
N GLN A 121 -8.62 11.37 -12.79
CA GLN A 121 -8.86 12.14 -11.56
C GLN A 121 -8.75 13.65 -11.83
N TYR A 122 -9.87 14.34 -12.04
CA TYR A 122 -9.94 15.79 -12.24
C TYR A 122 -9.95 16.54 -10.91
N THR A 123 -9.43 17.77 -10.88
CA THR A 123 -9.68 18.70 -9.76
C THR A 123 -10.76 19.69 -10.15
N VAL A 124 -11.81 19.79 -9.32
CA VAL A 124 -12.98 20.63 -9.57
C VAL A 124 -13.10 21.65 -8.44
N LYS A 125 -13.29 22.93 -8.78
CA LYS A 125 -13.61 23.97 -7.79
C LYS A 125 -15.00 24.52 -8.01
N LEU A 126 -15.79 24.53 -6.95
CA LEU A 126 -17.11 25.14 -6.89
C LEU A 126 -17.02 26.45 -6.09
N HIS A 127 -17.37 27.56 -6.71
CA HIS A 127 -17.30 28.91 -6.15
C HIS A 127 -18.70 29.39 -5.74
N PHE A 128 -18.83 29.89 -4.52
CA PHE A 128 -20.10 30.36 -3.96
C PHE A 128 -19.94 31.73 -3.28
N ALA A 129 -21.00 32.52 -3.33
CA ALA A 129 -21.28 33.64 -2.43
C ALA A 129 -22.81 33.78 -2.33
N GLU A 130 -23.40 34.07 -1.17
CA GLU A 130 -24.86 34.30 -1.10
C GLU A 130 -25.17 35.76 -1.40
N ILE A 131 -25.85 36.02 -2.52
CA ILE A 131 -26.19 37.37 -3.01
C ILE A 131 -27.69 37.69 -2.97
N TYR A 132 -28.53 36.80 -2.42
CA TYR A 132 -29.97 37.02 -2.26
C TYR A 132 -30.42 37.02 -0.78
N TRP A 133 -29.98 36.06 0.03
CA TRP A 133 -30.33 36.01 1.46
C TRP A 133 -29.32 36.76 2.33
N GLY A 134 -29.77 37.74 3.12
CA GLY A 134 -28.93 38.61 3.95
C GLY A 134 -28.14 39.68 3.17
N ALA A 135 -28.04 39.56 1.84
CA ALA A 135 -27.29 40.46 0.98
C ALA A 135 -27.98 41.83 0.76
N THR A 136 -27.18 42.85 0.42
CA THR A 136 -27.65 44.21 0.10
C THR A 136 -28.68 44.18 -1.04
N GLY A 137 -29.87 44.75 -0.80
CA GLY A 137 -31.00 44.73 -1.74
C GLY A 137 -31.68 43.37 -1.94
N GLY A 138 -31.21 42.32 -1.26
CA GLY A 138 -31.82 41.01 -1.20
C GLY A 138 -32.94 40.91 -0.15
N LYS A 139 -33.30 39.69 0.24
CA LYS A 139 -34.22 39.42 1.35
C LYS A 139 -33.48 39.22 2.66
N ALA A 140 -34.07 39.67 3.76
CA ALA A 140 -33.61 39.31 5.11
C ALA A 140 -33.56 37.78 5.27
N GLY A 141 -32.46 37.28 5.80
CA GLY A 141 -32.16 35.85 5.92
C GLY A 141 -30.89 35.59 6.73
N GLY A 142 -30.54 34.33 6.90
CA GLY A 142 -29.41 33.85 7.70
C GLY A 142 -29.20 32.35 7.51
N PRO A 143 -28.35 31.71 8.32
CA PRO A 143 -28.17 30.25 8.30
C PRO A 143 -29.50 29.48 8.32
N GLY A 144 -29.58 28.42 7.53
CA GLY A 144 -30.76 27.59 7.29
C GLY A 144 -31.71 28.08 6.20
N GLN A 145 -31.56 29.29 5.66
CA GLN A 145 -32.46 29.81 4.61
C GLN A 145 -32.20 29.22 3.22
N ARG A 146 -30.97 28.78 2.94
CA ARG A 146 -30.62 28.04 1.73
C ARG A 146 -29.65 26.92 2.12
N VAL A 147 -30.09 25.68 1.95
CA VAL A 147 -29.30 24.48 2.28
C VAL A 147 -29.42 23.51 1.11
N PHE A 148 -28.30 23.08 0.55
CA PHE A 148 -28.30 22.24 -0.65
C PHE A 148 -27.09 21.34 -0.71
N SER A 149 -27.18 20.27 -1.48
CA SER A 149 -26.07 19.36 -1.74
C SER A 149 -25.57 19.51 -3.18
N ALA A 150 -24.29 19.20 -3.40
CA ALA A 150 -23.75 18.91 -4.72
C ALA A 150 -23.10 17.52 -4.70
N ASN A 151 -23.39 16.73 -5.72
CA ASN A 151 -22.78 15.43 -5.96
C ASN A 151 -22.08 15.45 -7.32
N LEU A 152 -20.96 14.72 -7.44
CA LEU A 152 -20.15 14.65 -8.64
C LEU A 152 -20.04 13.16 -9.06
N GLU A 153 -20.17 12.88 -10.36
CA GLU A 153 -20.12 11.51 -10.91
C GLU A 153 -21.10 10.48 -10.30
N GLY A 154 -22.23 10.93 -9.74
CA GLY A 154 -23.28 10.04 -9.22
C GLY A 154 -22.89 9.23 -7.97
N GLY A 155 -21.77 9.58 -7.34
CA GLY A 155 -21.20 8.87 -6.18
C GLY A 155 -21.83 9.23 -4.82
N PRO A 156 -21.12 9.00 -3.70
CA PRO A 156 -21.50 9.51 -2.40
C PRO A 156 -21.35 11.04 -2.33
N VAL A 157 -22.45 11.75 -2.05
CA VAL A 157 -22.54 13.23 -2.03
C VAL A 157 -21.34 13.92 -1.36
N GLU A 158 -20.49 14.53 -2.19
CA GLU A 158 -19.22 15.16 -1.82
C GLU A 158 -19.41 16.46 -1.02
N LEU A 159 -20.49 17.19 -1.30
CA LEU A 159 -20.85 18.43 -0.62
C LEU A 159 -22.28 18.31 -0.10
N ALA A 160 -22.46 17.71 1.09
CA ALA A 160 -23.78 17.42 1.64
C ALA A 160 -24.31 18.52 2.57
N ASN A 161 -25.59 18.91 2.39
CA ASN A 161 -26.31 19.90 3.23
C ASN A 161 -25.54 21.20 3.48
N TYR A 162 -24.99 21.76 2.41
CA TYR A 162 -24.17 22.96 2.42
C TYR A 162 -25.01 24.24 2.54
N ASP A 163 -24.53 25.15 3.40
CA ASP A 163 -25.11 26.46 3.69
C ASP A 163 -24.00 27.50 3.69
N ILE A 164 -24.06 28.42 2.72
CA ILE A 164 -23.07 29.48 2.51
C ILE A 164 -23.13 30.50 3.66
N LEU A 165 -24.32 30.78 4.18
CA LEU A 165 -24.52 31.75 5.27
C LEU A 165 -24.03 31.22 6.61
N ALA A 166 -24.09 29.90 6.82
CA ALA A 166 -23.52 29.26 8.00
C ALA A 166 -21.98 29.27 8.01
N GLU A 167 -21.33 29.26 6.84
CA GLU A 167 -19.87 29.23 6.75
C GLU A 167 -19.21 30.61 6.67
N VAL A 168 -19.67 31.47 5.76
CA VAL A 168 -18.99 32.76 5.43
C VAL A 168 -19.90 33.98 5.46
N GLY A 169 -21.21 33.79 5.64
CA GLY A 169 -22.20 34.87 5.61
C GLY A 169 -22.54 35.37 4.21
N SER A 170 -23.37 36.41 4.15
CA SER A 170 -23.87 37.00 2.89
C SER A 170 -22.82 37.88 2.23
N MET A 171 -22.74 37.86 0.90
CA MET A 171 -21.80 38.63 0.09
C MET A 171 -20.31 38.31 0.39
N THR A 172 -20.01 37.10 0.90
CA THR A 172 -18.65 36.59 1.07
C THR A 172 -18.39 35.45 0.11
N ALA A 173 -17.24 35.45 -0.56
CA ALA A 173 -16.76 34.38 -1.44
C ALA A 173 -16.21 33.20 -0.63
N VAL A 174 -16.52 31.99 -1.10
CA VAL A 174 -15.97 30.73 -0.61
C VAL A 174 -15.82 29.74 -1.76
N VAL A 175 -14.78 28.92 -1.70
CA VAL A 175 -14.44 27.94 -2.75
C VAL A 175 -14.31 26.56 -2.13
N LYS A 176 -15.00 25.57 -2.71
CA LYS A 176 -14.87 24.16 -2.36
C LYS A 176 -14.10 23.45 -3.47
N THR A 177 -13.04 22.72 -3.10
CA THR A 177 -12.19 21.98 -4.05
C THR A 177 -12.37 20.49 -3.83
N PHE A 178 -12.60 19.76 -4.91
CA PHE A 178 -12.84 18.31 -4.94
C PHE A 178 -11.89 17.64 -5.93
N THR A 179 -11.59 16.36 -5.69
CA THR A 179 -10.93 15.50 -6.68
C THR A 179 -11.92 14.44 -7.11
N VAL A 180 -12.19 14.35 -8.41
CA VAL A 180 -13.33 13.63 -8.99
C VAL A 180 -12.84 12.65 -10.05
N GLY A 181 -13.24 11.38 -9.94
CA GLY A 181 -12.85 10.34 -10.88
C GLY A 181 -13.85 10.18 -12.02
N VAL A 182 -13.59 10.86 -13.15
CA VAL A 182 -14.46 10.77 -14.33
C VAL A 182 -14.10 9.53 -15.15
N SER A 183 -15.11 8.75 -15.54
CA SER A 183 -14.91 7.43 -16.18
C SER A 183 -15.49 7.30 -17.59
N ASP A 184 -16.51 8.09 -17.94
CA ASP A 184 -17.23 8.04 -19.21
C ASP A 184 -16.84 9.16 -20.21
N GLY A 185 -16.03 10.14 -19.76
CA GLY A 185 -15.65 11.33 -20.52
C GLY A 185 -16.53 12.56 -20.27
N THR A 186 -17.45 12.52 -19.29
CA THR A 186 -18.33 13.64 -18.92
C THR A 186 -18.24 13.89 -17.42
N LEU A 187 -17.81 15.08 -17.00
CA LEU A 187 -17.87 15.49 -15.60
C LEU A 187 -19.29 15.96 -15.26
N ASN A 188 -20.01 15.11 -14.52
CA ASN A 188 -21.36 15.34 -14.03
C ASN A 188 -21.33 16.01 -12.64
N ILE A 189 -22.17 17.03 -12.43
CA ILE A 189 -22.33 17.75 -11.17
C ILE A 189 -23.82 18.02 -10.93
N ASP A 190 -24.41 17.31 -9.97
CA ASP A 190 -25.84 17.35 -9.64
C ASP A 190 -26.09 18.15 -8.35
N PHE A 191 -26.84 19.24 -8.45
CA PHE A 191 -27.24 20.06 -7.31
C PHE A 191 -28.65 19.72 -6.86
N SER A 192 -28.84 19.41 -5.57
CA SER A 192 -30.12 19.01 -4.97
C SER A 192 -30.43 19.82 -3.70
N ALA A 193 -31.70 20.11 -3.43
CA ALA A 193 -32.10 20.99 -2.34
C ALA A 193 -32.47 20.23 -1.04
N SER A 194 -32.16 20.82 0.11
CA SER A 194 -32.84 20.52 1.39
C SER A 194 -33.53 21.75 2.00
N ALA A 195 -33.14 22.98 1.62
CA ALA A 195 -33.88 24.22 1.82
C ALA A 195 -33.62 25.24 0.69
N ASN A 196 -34.69 25.86 0.17
CA ASN A 196 -34.68 26.81 -0.94
C ASN A 196 -34.11 26.24 -2.28
N GLN A 197 -33.59 27.09 -3.16
CA GLN A 197 -32.99 26.70 -4.44
C GLN A 197 -31.48 26.53 -4.25
N PRO A 198 -30.83 25.43 -4.69
CA PRO A 198 -29.37 25.36 -4.78
C PRO A 198 -28.82 26.51 -5.65
N LYS A 199 -27.54 26.83 -5.49
CA LYS A 199 -26.87 27.81 -6.35
C LYS A 199 -25.38 27.52 -6.54
N ILE A 200 -24.81 28.07 -7.60
CA ILE A 200 -23.36 28.12 -7.86
C ILE A 200 -23.03 29.48 -8.49
N SER A 201 -21.88 30.09 -8.15
CA SER A 201 -21.43 31.36 -8.74
C SER A 201 -20.39 31.17 -9.84
N ALA A 202 -19.45 30.23 -9.67
CA ALA A 202 -18.53 29.85 -10.74
C ALA A 202 -18.01 28.41 -10.58
N ILE A 203 -17.46 27.84 -11.66
CA ILE A 203 -16.85 26.52 -11.68
C ILE A 203 -15.48 26.61 -12.36
N GLU A 204 -14.43 26.05 -11.74
CA GLU A 204 -13.17 25.72 -12.43
C GLU A 204 -13.03 24.19 -12.53
N VAL A 205 -12.56 23.70 -13.69
CA VAL A 205 -12.16 22.30 -13.89
C VAL A 205 -10.71 22.27 -14.35
N PHE A 206 -9.89 21.47 -13.66
CA PHE A 206 -8.48 21.23 -13.95
C PHE A 206 -8.30 19.77 -14.34
N ALA A 207 -7.48 19.52 -15.37
CA ALA A 207 -7.08 18.18 -15.79
C ALA A 207 -6.38 17.41 -14.65
N PRO A 208 -6.26 16.07 -14.76
CA PRO A 208 -5.41 15.30 -13.86
C PRO A 208 -4.01 15.90 -13.77
N ALA A 209 -3.48 15.99 -12.55
CA ALA A 209 -2.14 16.48 -12.32
C ALA A 209 -1.12 15.46 -12.83
N THR A 210 -0.66 15.63 -14.07
CA THR A 210 0.48 14.89 -14.61
C THR A 210 1.72 15.23 -13.78
N THR A 211 2.32 14.25 -13.12
CA THR A 211 3.74 14.36 -12.79
C THR A 211 4.49 14.55 -14.11
N ALA A 212 5.35 15.56 -14.18
CA ALA A 212 6.18 15.77 -15.35
C ALA A 212 7.19 14.62 -15.42
N ASN A 213 7.17 13.84 -16.50
CA ASN A 213 7.98 12.64 -16.59
C ASN A 213 9.48 12.94 -16.42
N THR A 214 10.07 12.39 -15.37
CA THR A 214 11.48 12.60 -15.03
C THR A 214 12.33 11.65 -15.88
N PRO A 215 13.24 12.15 -16.75
CA PRO A 215 14.07 11.27 -17.56
C PRO A 215 14.91 10.29 -16.72
N PRO A 216 15.07 9.03 -17.14
CA PRO A 216 15.80 8.02 -16.37
C PRO A 216 17.28 8.38 -16.31
N VAL A 217 17.83 8.45 -15.10
CA VAL A 217 19.23 8.86 -14.87
C VAL A 217 20.17 7.72 -15.22
N LEU A 218 21.09 7.93 -16.17
CA LEU A 218 22.12 6.98 -16.56
C LEU A 218 23.37 7.18 -15.70
N ALA A 219 23.85 6.12 -15.04
CA ALA A 219 25.01 6.17 -14.17
C ALA A 219 26.28 6.62 -14.92
N THR A 220 27.17 7.36 -14.23
CA THR A 220 28.37 7.93 -14.82
C THR A 220 29.33 6.85 -15.33
N ILE A 221 29.47 6.76 -16.65
CA ILE A 221 30.43 5.87 -17.31
C ILE A 221 31.78 6.58 -17.41
N GLY A 222 32.73 6.20 -16.57
CA GLY A 222 34.12 6.68 -16.69
C GLY A 222 34.80 6.12 -17.94
N ASN A 223 35.71 6.90 -18.53
CA ASN A 223 36.56 6.49 -19.66
C ASN A 223 37.25 5.14 -19.39
N LYS A 224 37.50 4.40 -20.48
CA LYS A 224 38.02 3.03 -20.45
C LYS A 224 39.27 2.90 -21.29
N THR A 225 40.08 1.92 -20.93
CA THR A 225 41.26 1.52 -21.69
C THR A 225 41.28 0.01 -21.81
N VAL A 226 41.66 -0.49 -22.98
CA VAL A 226 41.85 -1.91 -23.28
C VAL A 226 43.05 -2.04 -24.22
N ASN A 227 43.70 -3.20 -24.24
CA ASN A 227 44.76 -3.50 -25.21
C ASN A 227 44.15 -4.26 -26.40
N GLU A 228 44.75 -4.16 -27.58
CA GLU A 228 44.40 -5.05 -28.70
C GLU A 228 44.52 -6.53 -28.30
N GLY A 229 43.66 -7.38 -28.87
CA GLY A 229 43.53 -8.80 -28.55
C GLY A 229 42.89 -9.08 -27.18
N SER A 230 42.50 -8.07 -26.40
CA SER A 230 41.93 -8.23 -25.05
C SER A 230 40.43 -7.90 -25.01
N VAL A 231 39.67 -8.62 -24.18
CA VAL A 231 38.23 -8.38 -23.99
C VAL A 231 37.98 -7.47 -22.79
N LEU A 232 37.11 -6.48 -22.93
CA LEU A 232 36.64 -5.62 -21.84
C LEU A 232 35.11 -5.64 -21.74
N ASN A 233 34.59 -5.92 -20.54
CA ASN A 233 33.18 -5.81 -20.20
C ASN A 233 32.91 -4.58 -19.32
N VAL A 234 31.85 -3.83 -19.65
CA VAL A 234 31.41 -2.62 -18.94
C VAL A 234 29.92 -2.76 -18.61
N PRO A 235 29.54 -3.09 -17.36
CA PRO A 235 28.15 -3.10 -16.96
C PRO A 235 27.59 -1.68 -16.91
N LEU A 236 26.33 -1.53 -17.30
CA LEU A 236 25.59 -0.27 -17.35
C LEU A 236 24.38 -0.33 -16.41
N SER A 237 24.07 0.79 -15.77
CA SER A 237 22.89 0.93 -14.92
C SER A 237 22.25 2.31 -15.12
N ALA A 238 20.93 2.32 -15.06
CA ALA A 238 20.12 3.53 -15.08
C ALA A 238 18.96 3.37 -14.09
N THR A 239 18.47 4.48 -13.55
CA THR A 239 17.37 4.51 -12.56
C THR A 239 16.38 5.59 -12.92
N ASP A 240 15.11 5.21 -13.03
CA ASP A 240 14.01 6.14 -13.20
C ASP A 240 13.48 6.64 -11.85
N ALA A 241 13.00 7.89 -11.80
CA ALA A 241 12.50 8.50 -10.57
C ALA A 241 10.97 8.39 -10.40
N ASP A 242 10.23 8.29 -11.51
CA ASP A 242 8.78 8.04 -11.53
C ASP A 242 8.47 6.52 -11.53
N GLY A 243 9.48 5.69 -11.81
CA GLY A 243 9.45 4.22 -11.74
C GLY A 243 9.22 3.53 -13.07
N ASP A 244 9.40 4.24 -14.19
CA ASP A 244 9.16 3.70 -15.52
C ASP A 244 10.22 2.69 -15.98
N ALA A 245 9.81 1.83 -16.93
CA ALA A 245 10.67 0.78 -17.47
C ALA A 245 11.75 1.37 -18.40
N VAL A 246 13.01 1.26 -17.99
CA VAL A 246 14.15 1.85 -18.71
C VAL A 246 14.80 0.85 -19.68
N THR A 247 14.90 1.24 -20.94
CA THR A 247 15.69 0.57 -21.99
C THR A 247 17.04 1.25 -22.13
N ILE A 248 18.13 0.47 -22.15
CA ILE A 248 19.48 0.99 -22.42
C ILE A 248 19.89 0.66 -23.86
N THR A 249 20.41 1.66 -24.57
CA THR A 249 20.95 1.55 -25.93
C THR A 249 22.34 2.17 -26.00
N ALA A 250 23.12 1.80 -27.03
CA ALA A 250 24.43 2.39 -27.28
C ALA A 250 24.63 2.65 -28.78
N THR A 251 25.29 3.76 -29.10
CA THR A 251 25.61 4.21 -30.46
C THR A 251 27.08 4.63 -30.57
N ASN A 252 27.59 4.76 -31.80
CA ASN A 252 29.01 4.87 -32.12
C ASN A 252 29.85 3.68 -31.60
N LEU A 253 29.25 2.48 -31.57
CA LEU A 253 29.98 1.25 -31.29
C LEU A 253 30.92 0.93 -32.47
N PRO A 254 32.22 0.69 -32.24
CA PRO A 254 33.08 0.12 -33.28
C PRO A 254 32.67 -1.32 -33.60
N SER A 255 33.10 -1.85 -34.75
CA SER A 255 32.73 -3.19 -35.24
C SER A 255 33.10 -4.35 -34.31
N PHE A 256 33.99 -4.12 -33.34
CA PHE A 256 34.40 -5.08 -32.32
C PHE A 256 33.64 -4.93 -30.98
N ALA A 257 32.53 -4.19 -30.94
CA ALA A 257 31.76 -3.91 -29.73
C ALA A 257 30.28 -4.32 -29.84
N SER A 258 29.69 -4.76 -28.73
CA SER A 258 28.27 -5.14 -28.64
C SER A 258 27.67 -4.77 -27.28
N LEU A 259 26.34 -4.62 -27.24
CA LEU A 259 25.55 -4.40 -26.03
C LEU A 259 24.57 -5.55 -25.86
N ASN A 260 24.68 -6.30 -24.76
CA ASN A 260 23.76 -7.39 -24.40
C ASN A 260 23.45 -7.34 -22.90
N ASN A 261 22.18 -7.48 -22.51
CA ASN A 261 21.73 -7.51 -21.11
C ASN A 261 22.34 -6.38 -20.23
N ASN A 262 22.34 -5.14 -20.75
CA ASN A 262 22.95 -3.95 -20.13
C ASN A 262 24.46 -4.05 -19.86
N VAL A 263 25.19 -4.93 -20.55
CA VAL A 263 26.67 -4.97 -20.56
C VAL A 263 27.19 -4.62 -21.94
N LEU A 264 28.11 -3.65 -22.00
CA LEU A 264 28.92 -3.38 -23.19
C LEU A 264 30.15 -4.28 -23.18
N THR A 265 30.35 -5.07 -24.24
CA THR A 265 31.53 -5.92 -24.45
C THR A 265 32.32 -5.40 -25.64
N PHE A 266 33.64 -5.26 -25.47
CA PHE A 266 34.61 -4.82 -26.48
C PHE A 266 35.69 -5.88 -26.68
N SER A 267 36.00 -6.21 -27.94
CA SER A 267 37.00 -7.23 -28.31
C SER A 267 37.91 -6.78 -29.49
N PRO A 268 38.67 -5.68 -29.37
CA PRO A 268 39.50 -5.14 -30.45
C PRO A 268 40.57 -6.11 -30.98
N GLY A 269 40.72 -6.18 -32.30
CA GLY A 269 41.85 -6.87 -32.97
C GLY A 269 43.07 -5.95 -33.18
N PHE A 270 44.16 -6.48 -33.73
CA PHE A 270 45.47 -5.81 -33.92
C PHE A 270 45.51 -4.80 -35.10
N GLN A 271 44.40 -4.09 -35.32
CA GLN A 271 44.27 -2.91 -36.19
C GLN A 271 43.26 -1.90 -35.59
N ALA A 272 42.97 -2.02 -34.30
CA ALA A 272 41.98 -1.23 -33.57
C ALA A 272 42.63 -0.20 -32.62
N ALA A 273 43.95 -0.13 -32.56
CA ALA A 273 44.68 0.91 -31.85
C ALA A 273 44.14 2.32 -32.18
N GLY A 274 43.68 3.03 -31.15
CA GLY A 274 42.99 4.31 -31.36
C GLY A 274 42.07 4.72 -30.21
N SER A 275 41.22 5.71 -30.49
CA SER A 275 40.31 6.31 -29.51
C SER A 275 38.89 6.37 -30.07
N TYR A 276 37.94 5.79 -29.35
CA TYR A 276 36.55 5.64 -29.76
C TYR A 276 35.63 6.35 -28.76
N THR A 277 34.69 7.15 -29.24
CA THR A 277 33.71 7.85 -28.39
C THR A 277 32.36 7.17 -28.48
N ILE A 278 32.04 6.35 -27.48
CA ILE A 278 30.77 5.62 -27.38
C ILE A 278 29.74 6.50 -26.69
N THR A 279 28.51 6.53 -27.21
CA THR A 279 27.36 7.17 -26.54
C THR A 279 26.45 6.08 -26.01
N VAL A 280 26.12 6.12 -24.72
CA VAL A 280 25.11 5.26 -24.10
C VAL A 280 23.91 6.13 -23.75
N ARG A 281 22.70 5.59 -23.95
CA ARG A 281 21.43 6.26 -23.72
C ARG A 281 20.50 5.34 -22.93
N ALA A 282 19.99 5.84 -21.81
CA ALA A 282 18.83 5.29 -21.11
C ALA A 282 17.57 5.96 -21.68
N THR A 283 16.48 5.24 -21.87
CA THR A 283 15.21 5.79 -22.36
C THR A 283 14.06 5.06 -21.70
N ASP A 284 13.10 5.80 -21.16
CA ASP A 284 11.93 5.26 -20.47
C ASP A 284 10.81 4.84 -21.43
N SER A 285 9.76 4.23 -20.87
CA SER A 285 8.52 3.83 -21.54
C SER A 285 7.76 4.97 -22.23
N LYS A 286 8.02 6.22 -21.84
CA LYS A 286 7.38 7.46 -22.31
C LYS A 286 8.32 8.31 -23.20
N GLN A 287 9.45 7.73 -23.62
CA GLN A 287 10.45 8.31 -24.53
C GLN A 287 11.28 9.49 -23.99
N ALA A 288 11.29 9.77 -22.68
CA ALA A 288 12.32 10.65 -22.12
C ALA A 288 13.62 9.87 -21.84
N SER A 289 14.75 10.57 -21.80
CA SER A 289 16.06 9.93 -21.88
C SER A 289 17.20 10.74 -21.27
N ASP A 290 18.13 10.05 -20.60
CA ASP A 290 19.47 10.55 -20.30
C ASP A 290 20.51 9.85 -21.21
N GLN A 291 21.62 10.52 -21.48
CA GLN A 291 22.73 9.98 -22.24
C GLN A 291 24.08 10.36 -21.63
N LYS A 292 25.06 9.48 -21.80
CA LYS A 292 26.45 9.66 -21.33
C LYS A 292 27.40 9.21 -22.43
N THR A 293 28.39 10.04 -22.73
CA THR A 293 29.48 9.72 -23.64
C THR A 293 30.72 9.36 -22.85
N PHE A 294 31.43 8.29 -23.24
CA PHE A 294 32.75 7.96 -22.70
C PHE A 294 33.71 7.58 -23.83
N THR A 295 34.99 7.76 -23.57
CA THR A 295 36.07 7.36 -24.48
C THR A 295 36.58 5.98 -24.10
N LEU A 296 36.66 5.08 -25.09
CA LEU A 296 37.48 3.88 -25.04
C LEU A 296 38.79 4.15 -25.77
N VAL A 297 39.91 4.05 -25.07
CA VAL A 297 41.25 3.99 -25.67
C VAL A 297 41.61 2.52 -25.89
N VAL A 298 41.90 2.15 -27.13
CA VAL A 298 42.52 0.87 -27.47
C VAL A 298 44.01 1.13 -27.64
N ASN A 299 44.83 0.55 -26.76
CA ASN A 299 46.28 0.64 -26.87
C ASN A 299 46.79 -0.29 -27.98
N ASP A 300 47.61 0.24 -28.87
CA ASP A 300 48.49 -0.53 -29.77
C ASP A 300 49.26 -1.59 -28.97
N VAL A 301 49.30 -2.82 -29.48
CA VAL A 301 50.11 -3.90 -28.92
C VAL A 301 51.15 -4.33 -29.97
N PRO A 302 52.35 -3.73 -29.96
CA PRO A 302 53.39 -4.04 -30.93
C PRO A 302 53.70 -5.53 -31.00
N THR A 303 53.40 -6.15 -32.14
CA THR A 303 53.47 -7.61 -32.35
C THR A 303 54.91 -8.11 -32.59
N THR A 304 55.88 -7.64 -31.80
CA THR A 304 57.24 -8.19 -31.81
C THR A 304 57.23 -9.62 -31.28
N GLY A 305 57.67 -10.59 -32.10
CA GLY A 305 57.76 -11.99 -31.71
C GLY A 305 56.58 -12.88 -32.12
N VAL A 306 55.85 -12.53 -33.20
CA VAL A 306 54.81 -13.42 -33.77
C VAL A 306 55.38 -14.81 -34.08
N THR A 307 54.69 -15.85 -33.61
CA THR A 307 55.05 -17.26 -33.83
C THR A 307 53.81 -18.06 -34.25
N ILE A 308 54.01 -19.17 -34.97
CA ILE A 308 53.02 -20.25 -35.04
C ILE A 308 53.39 -21.24 -33.94
N THR A 309 52.48 -21.51 -33.00
CA THR A 309 52.72 -22.44 -31.90
C THR A 309 52.49 -23.88 -32.34
N HIS A 310 51.45 -24.12 -33.14
CA HIS A 310 51.10 -25.43 -33.70
C HIS A 310 50.09 -25.30 -34.85
N PHE A 311 49.91 -26.38 -35.61
CA PHE A 311 48.81 -26.54 -36.56
C PHE A 311 47.70 -27.40 -35.95
N THR A 312 46.43 -27.13 -36.29
CA THR A 312 45.28 -27.94 -35.87
C THR A 312 44.56 -28.50 -37.09
N LEU A 313 44.25 -29.79 -37.10
CA LEU A 313 43.36 -30.44 -38.06
C LEU A 313 41.90 -30.11 -37.72
N ILE A 314 41.15 -29.63 -38.71
CA ILE A 314 39.77 -29.15 -38.58
C ILE A 314 38.82 -30.07 -39.36
N ASN A 315 37.62 -30.32 -38.83
CA ASN A 315 36.50 -30.88 -39.58
C ASN A 315 35.80 -29.74 -40.33
N ALA A 316 36.07 -29.62 -41.63
CA ALA A 316 35.53 -28.55 -42.47
C ALA A 316 34.02 -28.70 -42.77
N ALA A 317 33.43 -29.87 -42.49
CA ALA A 317 31.97 -30.06 -42.61
C ALA A 317 31.19 -29.57 -41.38
N THR A 318 31.86 -29.24 -40.27
CA THR A 318 31.21 -28.83 -39.00
C THR A 318 31.91 -27.68 -38.27
N ASP A 319 32.95 -27.09 -38.88
CA ASP A 319 33.84 -26.07 -38.30
C ASP A 319 34.47 -26.42 -36.94
N GLN A 320 34.55 -27.71 -36.59
CA GLN A 320 35.07 -28.19 -35.30
C GLN A 320 36.55 -28.58 -35.39
N GLU A 321 37.30 -28.34 -34.32
CA GLU A 321 38.67 -28.84 -34.18
C GLU A 321 38.66 -30.36 -33.97
N ILE A 322 39.56 -31.07 -34.65
CA ILE A 322 39.76 -32.51 -34.45
C ILE A 322 40.91 -32.74 -33.47
N ARG A 323 42.09 -32.18 -33.74
CA ARG A 323 43.27 -32.18 -32.85
C ARG A 323 44.42 -31.34 -33.42
N THR A 324 45.37 -31.00 -32.56
CA THR A 324 46.71 -30.51 -32.94
C THR A 324 47.45 -31.55 -33.79
N LEU A 325 48.13 -31.11 -34.86
CA LEU A 325 49.00 -31.94 -35.70
C LEU A 325 50.45 -31.92 -35.20
N ALA A 326 50.99 -33.09 -34.90
CA ALA A 326 52.40 -33.28 -34.54
C ALA A 326 53.31 -33.47 -35.77
N ASN A 327 54.60 -33.22 -35.59
CA ASN A 327 55.59 -33.52 -36.63
C ASN A 327 55.79 -35.04 -36.79
N ASN A 328 55.75 -35.51 -38.04
CA ASN A 328 55.72 -36.91 -38.46
C ASN A 328 54.44 -37.68 -38.07
N GLU A 329 53.32 -37.01 -37.82
CA GLU A 329 52.05 -37.66 -37.47
C GLU A 329 51.48 -38.53 -38.60
N VAL A 330 50.72 -39.56 -38.23
CA VAL A 330 49.90 -40.39 -39.12
C VAL A 330 48.41 -40.01 -38.97
N ILE A 331 47.88 -39.27 -39.92
CA ILE A 331 46.45 -38.92 -40.01
C ILE A 331 45.69 -40.13 -40.60
N ASN A 332 44.94 -40.84 -39.76
CA ASN A 332 44.22 -42.04 -40.17
C ASN A 332 42.73 -41.73 -40.45
N LEU A 333 42.32 -41.73 -41.73
CA LEU A 333 40.97 -41.33 -42.15
C LEU A 333 39.86 -42.24 -41.61
N ALA A 334 40.14 -43.51 -41.36
CA ALA A 334 39.19 -44.46 -40.77
C ALA A 334 38.84 -44.15 -39.30
N THR A 335 39.59 -43.25 -38.66
CA THR A 335 39.42 -42.84 -37.25
C THR A 335 39.09 -41.35 -37.14
N LEU A 336 38.64 -40.72 -38.22
CA LEU A 336 38.17 -39.34 -38.23
C LEU A 336 36.64 -39.29 -38.37
N PRO A 337 35.97 -38.27 -37.79
CA PRO A 337 34.52 -38.08 -37.99
C PRO A 337 34.15 -37.60 -39.41
N THR A 338 35.13 -37.45 -40.30
CA THR A 338 34.98 -36.80 -41.61
C THR A 338 36.15 -37.13 -42.54
N SER A 339 35.92 -37.03 -43.86
CA SER A 339 36.96 -36.91 -44.89
C SER A 339 37.06 -35.48 -45.47
N ASN A 340 36.25 -34.56 -44.96
CA ASN A 340 36.27 -33.13 -45.28
C ASN A 340 37.03 -32.37 -44.19
N LEU A 341 38.30 -32.06 -44.47
CA LEU A 341 39.25 -31.52 -43.51
C LEU A 341 39.72 -30.11 -43.91
N ASN A 342 40.37 -29.41 -42.98
CA ASN A 342 41.21 -28.24 -43.24
C ASN A 342 42.33 -28.21 -42.18
N ILE A 343 43.31 -27.33 -42.30
CA ILE A 343 44.37 -27.16 -41.29
C ILE A 343 44.44 -25.68 -40.89
N ARG A 344 44.27 -25.37 -39.61
CA ARG A 344 44.46 -24.03 -39.05
C ARG A 344 45.88 -23.86 -38.53
N ALA A 345 46.52 -22.72 -38.79
CA ALA A 345 47.71 -22.28 -38.06
C ALA A 345 47.29 -21.52 -36.79
N ASN A 346 47.81 -21.94 -35.63
CA ASN A 346 47.56 -21.28 -34.36
C ASN A 346 48.77 -20.45 -33.98
N THR A 347 48.57 -19.18 -33.65
CA THR A 347 49.66 -18.24 -33.44
C THR A 347 49.81 -17.83 -31.96
N SER A 348 50.98 -17.30 -31.62
CA SER A 348 51.16 -16.49 -30.40
C SER A 348 51.78 -15.14 -30.80
N PRO A 349 51.11 -14.00 -30.55
CA PRO A 349 49.73 -13.86 -30.05
C PRO A 349 48.68 -14.57 -30.92
N SER A 350 47.49 -14.84 -30.37
CA SER A 350 46.42 -15.62 -31.03
C SER A 350 45.82 -14.96 -32.27
N LEU A 351 46.04 -13.64 -32.44
CA LEU A 351 45.78 -12.89 -33.65
C LEU A 351 47.08 -12.13 -34.02
N ILE A 352 47.43 -12.13 -35.29
CA ILE A 352 48.60 -11.46 -35.88
C ILE A 352 48.24 -10.85 -37.25
N GLY A 353 49.17 -10.13 -37.87
CA GLY A 353 48.93 -9.48 -39.17
C GLY A 353 48.56 -10.46 -40.30
N SER A 354 49.30 -11.56 -40.44
CA SER A 354 48.93 -12.66 -41.37
C SER A 354 49.75 -13.94 -41.16
N VAL A 355 49.29 -15.05 -41.73
CA VAL A 355 50.06 -16.30 -41.83
C VAL A 355 50.13 -16.75 -43.29
N LYS A 356 51.34 -16.99 -43.81
CA LYS A 356 51.56 -17.67 -45.09
C LYS A 356 51.82 -19.16 -44.85
N MET A 357 51.00 -20.02 -45.42
CA MET A 357 51.14 -21.48 -45.34
C MET A 357 51.48 -22.07 -46.71
N VAL A 358 52.34 -23.10 -46.72
CA VAL A 358 52.78 -23.84 -47.90
C VAL A 358 52.73 -25.32 -47.60
N LEU A 359 51.74 -26.01 -48.18
CA LEU A 359 51.65 -27.47 -48.21
C LEU A 359 52.38 -28.01 -49.44
N SER A 360 53.04 -29.14 -49.29
CA SER A 360 53.74 -29.88 -50.33
C SER A 360 53.74 -31.38 -50.02
N GLY A 361 54.02 -32.25 -51.01
CA GLY A 361 53.94 -33.70 -50.88
C GLY A 361 52.99 -34.30 -51.92
N GLN A 362 52.10 -35.20 -51.50
CA GLN A 362 51.08 -35.79 -52.40
C GLN A 362 50.13 -34.76 -53.01
N GLN A 363 49.90 -33.63 -52.33
CA GLN A 363 49.24 -32.44 -52.87
C GLN A 363 50.03 -31.20 -52.43
N SER A 364 49.93 -30.11 -53.20
CA SER A 364 50.61 -28.84 -52.91
C SER A 364 49.63 -27.67 -52.91
N ARG A 365 49.81 -26.73 -51.98
CA ARG A 365 49.02 -25.48 -51.88
C ARG A 365 49.89 -24.38 -51.27
N THR A 366 49.67 -23.13 -51.68
CA THR A 366 50.13 -21.95 -50.92
C THR A 366 48.91 -21.08 -50.60
N GLN A 367 48.82 -20.60 -49.38
CA GLN A 367 47.76 -19.71 -48.88
C GLN A 367 48.38 -18.60 -48.05
N THR A 368 47.82 -17.39 -48.09
CA THR A 368 48.20 -16.30 -47.18
C THR A 368 46.93 -15.76 -46.54
N GLU A 369 46.70 -16.10 -45.27
CA GLU A 369 45.54 -15.62 -44.53
C GLU A 369 45.85 -14.37 -43.74
N THR A 370 44.94 -13.39 -43.81
CA THR A 370 45.06 -12.07 -43.15
C THR A 370 44.06 -11.90 -42.00
N GLY A 371 42.98 -12.69 -41.99
CA GLY A 371 42.11 -12.86 -40.82
C GLY A 371 42.42 -14.17 -40.09
N ALA A 372 42.02 -14.25 -38.82
CA ALA A 372 41.83 -15.54 -38.17
C ALA A 372 40.38 -16.02 -38.43
N PRO A 373 40.13 -17.34 -38.61
CA PRO A 373 41.08 -18.44 -38.45
C PRO A 373 42.05 -18.57 -39.64
N TYR A 374 43.35 -18.68 -39.37
CA TYR A 374 44.37 -18.84 -40.42
C TYR A 374 44.32 -20.24 -41.05
N ALA A 375 43.35 -20.49 -41.94
CA ALA A 375 43.07 -21.77 -42.57
C ALA A 375 43.90 -22.01 -43.85
N LEU A 376 44.54 -23.16 -43.96
CA LEU A 376 45.37 -23.57 -45.11
C LEU A 376 44.58 -23.61 -46.42
N PHE A 377 43.31 -24.00 -46.37
CA PHE A 377 42.42 -23.97 -47.54
C PHE A 377 41.52 -22.73 -47.60
N GLY A 378 41.74 -21.78 -46.69
CA GLY A 378 40.89 -20.60 -46.46
C GLY A 378 39.57 -20.95 -45.75
N ASP A 379 38.83 -19.91 -45.40
CA ASP A 379 37.48 -19.97 -44.83
C ASP A 379 36.53 -19.00 -45.55
N SER A 380 35.30 -18.89 -45.06
CA SER A 380 34.37 -17.80 -45.38
C SER A 380 33.54 -17.46 -44.14
N ASN A 381 33.81 -16.30 -43.53
CA ASN A 381 33.21 -15.87 -42.26
C ASN A 381 33.41 -16.88 -41.10
N GLY A 382 34.55 -17.57 -41.08
CA GLY A 382 34.89 -18.61 -40.10
C GLY A 382 34.48 -20.04 -40.48
N ASN A 383 33.68 -20.23 -41.54
CA ASN A 383 33.34 -21.55 -42.07
C ASN A 383 34.48 -22.08 -42.96
N TYR A 384 35.06 -23.23 -42.64
CA TYR A 384 36.30 -23.70 -43.26
C TYR A 384 36.06 -24.35 -44.63
N ASN A 385 36.84 -23.99 -45.65
CA ASN A 385 36.74 -24.65 -46.95
C ASN A 385 37.19 -26.12 -46.87
N ASN A 386 36.47 -27.00 -47.56
CA ASN A 386 36.73 -28.45 -47.57
C ASN A 386 38.01 -28.83 -48.33
N TRP A 387 38.83 -29.69 -47.72
CA TRP A 387 39.93 -30.42 -48.34
C TRP A 387 39.88 -31.90 -47.97
N THR A 388 39.85 -32.78 -48.98
CA THR A 388 40.04 -34.21 -48.79
C THR A 388 41.49 -34.58 -49.16
N PRO A 389 42.32 -35.01 -48.20
CA PRO A 389 43.69 -35.42 -48.48
C PRO A 389 43.74 -36.72 -49.28
N THR A 390 44.66 -36.81 -50.24
CA THR A 390 45.10 -38.11 -50.77
C THR A 390 46.03 -38.82 -49.79
N LEU A 391 46.04 -40.16 -49.82
CA LEU A 391 46.90 -40.97 -48.95
C LEU A 391 48.39 -40.79 -49.27
N GLY A 392 49.25 -40.88 -48.26
CA GLY A 392 50.70 -40.68 -48.37
C GLY A 392 51.22 -39.43 -47.63
N SER A 393 52.47 -39.04 -47.90
CA SER A 393 53.21 -38.07 -47.09
C SER A 393 53.15 -36.61 -47.55
N TYR A 394 53.22 -35.69 -46.59
CA TYR A 394 53.14 -34.25 -46.75
C TYR A 394 54.17 -33.50 -45.89
N THR A 395 54.52 -32.29 -46.32
CA THR A 395 55.25 -31.29 -45.54
C THR A 395 54.47 -29.97 -45.59
N LEU A 396 54.12 -29.44 -44.41
CA LEU A 396 53.46 -28.15 -44.24
C LEU A 396 54.43 -27.17 -43.58
N LYS A 397 54.63 -26.02 -44.21
CA LYS A 397 55.37 -24.87 -43.67
C LYS A 397 54.42 -23.71 -43.41
N GLY A 398 54.60 -23.01 -42.30
CA GLY A 398 53.87 -21.79 -41.98
C GLY A 398 54.82 -20.69 -41.52
N THR A 399 54.65 -19.50 -42.08
CA THR A 399 55.40 -18.29 -41.71
C THR A 399 54.40 -17.25 -41.18
N PRO A 400 54.49 -16.84 -39.90
CA PRO A 400 53.69 -15.76 -39.34
C PRO A 400 54.31 -14.40 -39.72
N TYR A 401 53.48 -13.36 -39.83
CA TYR A 401 53.88 -12.00 -40.20
C TYR A 401 53.20 -10.95 -39.32
N THR A 402 53.90 -9.87 -39.00
CA THR A 402 53.33 -8.76 -38.19
C THR A 402 52.36 -7.89 -38.98
N GLY A 403 52.47 -7.85 -40.32
CA GLY A 403 51.56 -7.12 -41.20
C GLY A 403 50.63 -8.03 -42.00
N SER A 404 49.60 -7.44 -42.61
CA SER A 404 48.62 -8.13 -43.47
C SER A 404 49.25 -8.63 -44.77
N GLY A 405 48.65 -9.66 -45.40
CA GLY A 405 49.08 -10.12 -46.73
C GLY A 405 50.55 -10.57 -46.86
N ALA A 406 51.13 -11.12 -45.79
CA ALA A 406 52.55 -11.46 -45.64
C ALA A 406 53.53 -10.26 -45.72
N THR A 407 53.13 -9.11 -45.14
CA THR A 407 53.96 -7.90 -45.01
C THR A 407 54.49 -7.70 -43.58
N GLY A 408 55.36 -6.71 -43.37
CA GLY A 408 56.00 -6.47 -42.07
C GLY A 408 57.09 -7.48 -41.77
N THR A 409 57.35 -7.73 -40.48
CA THR A 409 58.39 -8.65 -40.03
C THR A 409 57.87 -10.09 -40.08
N ALA A 410 58.63 -10.98 -40.73
CA ALA A 410 58.38 -12.42 -40.67
C ALA A 410 58.89 -13.01 -39.35
N GLY A 411 58.05 -13.80 -38.67
CA GLY A 411 58.47 -14.63 -37.55
C GLY A 411 59.08 -15.97 -37.99
N PRO A 412 59.49 -16.84 -37.04
CA PRO A 412 60.11 -18.12 -37.34
C PRO A 412 59.13 -19.06 -38.08
N VAL A 413 59.67 -19.77 -39.07
CA VAL A 413 58.91 -20.71 -39.90
C VAL A 413 58.69 -22.03 -39.15
N LEU A 414 57.44 -22.36 -38.80
CA LEU A 414 57.11 -23.68 -38.31
C LEU A 414 57.02 -24.65 -39.51
N THR A 415 57.69 -25.79 -39.42
CA THR A 415 57.61 -26.87 -40.42
C THR A 415 57.20 -28.17 -39.72
N ILE A 416 56.16 -28.84 -40.23
CA ILE A 416 55.82 -30.21 -39.86
C ILE A 416 55.77 -31.09 -41.10
N ASN A 417 56.09 -32.36 -40.95
CA ASN A 417 55.71 -33.42 -41.88
C ASN A 417 54.53 -34.21 -41.28
N PHE A 418 53.73 -34.86 -42.13
CA PHE A 418 52.75 -35.84 -41.71
C PHE A 418 52.48 -36.84 -42.84
N SER A 419 51.73 -37.88 -42.57
CA SER A 419 51.27 -38.86 -43.56
C SER A 419 49.79 -39.17 -43.38
N VAL A 420 49.12 -39.64 -44.43
CA VAL A 420 47.68 -39.92 -44.43
C VAL A 420 47.43 -41.37 -44.82
N VAL A 421 46.66 -42.10 -43.99
CA VAL A 421 46.36 -43.55 -44.12
C VAL A 421 44.87 -43.82 -43.85
N ASN A 422 44.44 -45.10 -43.97
CA ASN A 422 43.05 -45.50 -43.73
C ASN A 422 42.99 -46.93 -43.15
N GLN A 423 42.92 -47.09 -41.82
CA GLN A 423 43.06 -48.36 -41.07
C GLN A 423 42.21 -48.36 -39.76
N PRO A 424 41.56 -49.47 -39.35
CA PRO A 424 40.74 -49.51 -38.13
C PRO A 424 41.56 -49.52 -36.81
N VAL A 425 40.94 -49.15 -35.68
CA VAL A 425 41.55 -49.09 -34.33
C VAL A 425 40.62 -49.62 -33.22
N GLY A 426 41.18 -49.91 -32.04
CA GLY A 426 40.48 -50.46 -30.87
C GLY A 426 40.06 -49.43 -29.80
N ASN A 427 39.56 -49.92 -28.67
CA ASN A 427 39.00 -49.12 -27.57
C ASN A 427 40.07 -48.39 -26.74
N GLN A 428 39.73 -47.19 -26.27
CA GLN A 428 40.48 -46.34 -25.36
C GLN A 428 39.55 -45.87 -24.24
N PRO A 429 40.05 -45.54 -23.04
CA PRO A 429 39.23 -45.00 -21.96
C PRO A 429 38.94 -43.50 -22.18
N PRO A 430 37.91 -42.94 -21.51
CA PRO A 430 37.66 -41.51 -21.51
C PRO A 430 38.77 -40.73 -20.80
N THR A 431 38.82 -39.43 -21.07
CA THR A 431 39.84 -38.49 -20.58
C THR A 431 39.19 -37.20 -20.08
N LEU A 432 39.88 -36.49 -19.17
CA LEU A 432 39.50 -35.14 -18.74
C LEU A 432 39.98 -34.13 -19.79
N ALA A 433 39.04 -33.45 -20.44
CA ALA A 433 39.33 -32.48 -21.51
C ALA A 433 39.21 -31.02 -21.06
N THR A 434 38.44 -30.74 -20.00
CA THR A 434 38.39 -29.41 -19.38
C THR A 434 38.06 -29.57 -17.89
N PRO A 435 38.98 -29.19 -16.97
CA PRO A 435 38.71 -29.24 -15.53
C PRO A 435 37.48 -28.44 -15.12
N ILE A 436 36.78 -28.94 -14.11
CA ILE A 436 35.61 -28.31 -13.49
C ILE A 436 36.12 -27.16 -12.61
N PRO A 437 35.68 -25.90 -12.85
CA PRO A 437 36.16 -24.77 -12.07
C PRO A 437 35.63 -24.79 -10.64
N ASP A 438 36.46 -24.39 -9.68
CA ASP A 438 36.05 -24.15 -8.29
C ASP A 438 34.84 -23.21 -8.23
N GLN A 439 33.92 -23.52 -7.30
CA GLN A 439 32.66 -22.84 -7.09
C GLN A 439 32.62 -22.16 -5.72
N SER A 440 31.69 -21.23 -5.54
CA SER A 440 31.41 -20.65 -4.23
C SER A 440 29.91 -20.47 -4.00
N THR A 441 29.50 -20.61 -2.73
CA THR A 441 28.16 -20.32 -2.22
C THR A 441 28.29 -19.80 -0.78
N SER A 442 27.18 -19.53 -0.10
CA SER A 442 27.14 -19.15 1.31
C SER A 442 26.11 -19.99 2.07
N VAL A 443 26.30 -20.12 3.39
CA VAL A 443 25.32 -20.75 4.29
C VAL A 443 23.92 -20.14 4.08
N GLY A 444 22.91 -20.99 3.93
CA GLY A 444 21.52 -20.59 3.68
C GLY A 444 21.22 -20.10 2.25
N THR A 445 22.20 -20.08 1.34
CA THR A 445 22.01 -19.66 -0.06
C THR A 445 21.78 -20.87 -0.95
N ALA A 446 20.73 -20.83 -1.78
CA ALA A 446 20.48 -21.88 -2.77
C ALA A 446 21.58 -21.88 -3.84
N PHE A 447 22.28 -23.01 -3.94
CA PHE A 447 23.35 -23.28 -4.90
C PHE A 447 22.82 -24.12 -6.06
N SER A 448 23.25 -23.79 -7.28
CA SER A 448 23.03 -24.58 -8.48
C SER A 448 24.20 -24.36 -9.44
N PHE A 449 24.79 -25.45 -9.93
CA PHE A 449 25.94 -25.43 -10.83
C PHE A 449 25.88 -26.63 -11.78
N SER A 450 26.27 -26.46 -13.04
CA SER A 450 26.24 -27.54 -14.03
C SER A 450 27.49 -27.52 -14.90
N PHE A 451 28.15 -28.67 -15.07
CA PHE A 451 29.35 -28.76 -15.91
C PHE A 451 29.04 -29.14 -17.36
N GLY A 452 29.97 -28.82 -18.25
CA GLY A 452 29.82 -28.96 -19.70
C GLY A 452 29.78 -30.43 -20.14
N ALA A 453 29.13 -30.70 -21.27
CA ALA A 453 29.20 -32.03 -21.89
C ALA A 453 30.62 -32.40 -22.35
N SER A 454 31.45 -31.39 -22.64
CA SER A 454 32.85 -31.51 -23.06
C SER A 454 33.87 -31.57 -21.92
N THR A 455 33.46 -31.57 -20.65
CA THR A 455 34.38 -31.72 -19.49
C THR A 455 35.17 -33.03 -19.60
N PHE A 456 34.52 -34.12 -20.00
CA PHE A 456 35.14 -35.41 -20.29
C PHE A 456 34.88 -35.80 -21.74
N THR A 457 35.87 -36.40 -22.41
CA THR A 457 35.76 -36.86 -23.79
C THR A 457 36.29 -38.28 -23.94
N ASP A 458 35.68 -39.03 -24.85
CA ASP A 458 36.10 -40.38 -25.21
C ASP A 458 36.68 -40.41 -26.63
N ALA A 459 37.81 -41.09 -26.82
CA ALA A 459 38.54 -41.11 -28.09
C ALA A 459 37.93 -42.06 -29.15
N ASN A 460 37.05 -42.97 -28.75
CA ASN A 460 36.23 -43.80 -29.63
C ASN A 460 34.83 -43.21 -29.86
N GLY A 461 34.46 -42.17 -29.12
CA GLY A 461 33.14 -41.52 -29.17
C GLY A 461 32.08 -42.23 -28.32
N ASP A 462 32.48 -43.03 -27.33
CA ASP A 462 31.56 -43.76 -26.49
C ASP A 462 30.73 -42.86 -25.55
N ALA A 463 29.50 -43.30 -25.26
CA ALA A 463 28.52 -42.51 -24.53
C ALA A 463 28.80 -42.50 -23.02
N LEU A 464 29.18 -41.33 -22.49
CA LEU A 464 29.63 -41.21 -21.10
C LEU A 464 28.48 -41.13 -20.09
N SER A 465 28.62 -41.92 -19.03
CA SER A 465 27.82 -41.87 -17.81
C SER A 465 28.58 -41.15 -16.69
N TYR A 466 27.87 -40.43 -15.81
CA TYR A 466 28.47 -39.57 -14.77
C TYR A 466 27.98 -39.91 -13.37
N SER A 467 28.90 -39.89 -12.39
CA SER A 467 28.61 -39.95 -10.96
C SER A 467 29.41 -38.89 -10.19
N ALA A 468 29.04 -38.60 -8.95
CA ALA A 468 29.74 -37.64 -8.10
C ALA A 468 29.81 -38.10 -6.63
N THR A 469 30.94 -37.82 -5.99
CA THR A 469 31.24 -38.09 -4.57
C THR A 469 31.99 -36.90 -3.96
N LEU A 470 32.26 -36.93 -2.66
CA LEU A 470 33.38 -36.14 -2.12
C LEU A 470 34.71 -36.78 -2.58
N ASP A 471 35.78 -35.99 -2.64
CA ASP A 471 37.06 -36.44 -3.22
C ASP A 471 37.65 -37.70 -2.54
N ASN A 472 37.40 -37.86 -1.25
CA ASN A 472 37.71 -39.07 -0.46
C ASN A 472 36.85 -40.32 -0.80
N ASN A 473 35.99 -40.24 -1.81
CA ASN A 473 34.98 -41.24 -2.24
C ASN A 473 33.78 -41.44 -1.28
N THR A 474 33.59 -40.60 -0.25
CA THR A 474 32.35 -40.66 0.55
C THR A 474 31.19 -39.98 -0.18
N ALA A 475 29.95 -40.31 0.20
CA ALA A 475 28.76 -39.65 -0.35
C ALA A 475 28.80 -38.12 -0.19
N LEU A 476 28.11 -37.41 -1.10
CA LEU A 476 27.93 -35.97 -0.98
C LEU A 476 27.20 -35.62 0.34
N PRO A 477 27.44 -34.44 0.94
CA PRO A 477 26.66 -33.98 2.08
C PRO A 477 25.17 -33.96 1.74
N GLY A 478 24.29 -34.32 2.69
CA GLY A 478 22.85 -34.43 2.46
C GLY A 478 22.12 -33.15 2.04
N TRP A 479 22.83 -32.02 1.93
CA TRP A 479 22.33 -30.77 1.37
C TRP A 479 22.65 -30.59 -0.13
N LEU A 480 23.55 -31.39 -0.71
CA LEU A 480 24.05 -31.26 -2.08
C LEU A 480 23.67 -32.50 -2.91
N THR A 481 22.77 -32.32 -3.87
CA THR A 481 22.32 -33.35 -4.81
C THR A 481 23.10 -33.23 -6.12
N PHE A 482 23.38 -34.35 -6.79
CA PHE A 482 23.91 -34.39 -8.16
C PHE A 482 22.97 -35.14 -9.10
N THR A 483 22.55 -34.50 -10.19
CA THR A 483 21.69 -35.06 -11.24
C THR A 483 22.53 -35.37 -12.47
N SER A 484 22.91 -36.63 -12.65
CA SER A 484 23.81 -37.08 -13.72
C SER A 484 23.30 -36.78 -15.13
N ALA A 485 21.99 -36.93 -15.37
CA ALA A 485 21.35 -36.68 -16.67
C ALA A 485 21.50 -35.23 -17.15
N THR A 486 21.61 -34.26 -16.24
CA THR A 486 21.81 -32.84 -16.55
C THR A 486 23.21 -32.32 -16.20
N ARG A 487 24.06 -33.16 -15.59
CA ARG A 487 25.37 -32.80 -14.98
C ARG A 487 25.28 -31.68 -13.94
N THR A 488 24.14 -31.59 -13.24
CA THR A 488 23.82 -30.46 -12.34
C THR A 488 23.96 -30.83 -10.88
N PHE A 489 24.70 -30.04 -10.13
CA PHE A 489 24.72 -29.98 -8.67
C PHE A 489 23.70 -28.96 -8.16
N SER A 490 22.96 -29.28 -7.10
CA SER A 490 21.99 -28.34 -6.50
C SER A 490 21.74 -28.57 -5.01
N GLY A 491 21.35 -27.50 -4.30
CA GLY A 491 20.89 -27.55 -2.91
C GLY A 491 21.37 -26.36 -2.05
N THR A 492 21.22 -26.41 -0.73
CA THR A 492 21.42 -25.23 0.16
C THR A 492 22.29 -25.58 1.37
N PRO A 493 23.50 -25.02 1.54
CA PRO A 493 24.38 -25.36 2.65
C PRO A 493 23.77 -24.95 4.01
N PRO A 494 23.55 -25.88 4.96
CA PRO A 494 23.02 -25.57 6.28
C PRO A 494 24.07 -24.90 7.18
N ALA A 495 23.61 -24.30 8.27
CA ALA A 495 24.50 -23.81 9.33
C ALA A 495 25.36 -24.96 9.89
N GLY A 496 26.65 -24.69 10.10
CA GLY A 496 27.63 -25.73 10.47
C GLY A 496 28.24 -26.49 9.30
N SER A 497 27.94 -26.14 8.04
CA SER A 497 28.71 -26.60 6.88
C SER A 497 30.20 -26.22 7.03
N PRO A 498 31.14 -27.07 6.57
CA PRO A 498 32.56 -26.72 6.54
C PRO A 498 32.80 -25.55 5.57
N ALA A 499 33.86 -24.77 5.78
CA ALA A 499 34.18 -23.59 4.96
C ALA A 499 34.47 -23.91 3.48
N SER A 500 34.72 -25.19 3.15
CA SER A 500 34.70 -25.72 1.79
C SER A 500 34.47 -27.23 1.79
N ILE A 501 34.08 -27.77 0.64
CA ILE A 501 34.10 -29.21 0.33
C ILE A 501 34.81 -29.46 -1.00
N ALA A 502 35.54 -30.57 -1.11
CA ALA A 502 36.10 -31.04 -2.39
C ALA A 502 35.17 -32.12 -2.98
N VAL A 503 34.63 -31.85 -4.16
CA VAL A 503 33.68 -32.71 -4.87
C VAL A 503 34.37 -33.31 -6.09
N LYS A 504 34.28 -34.63 -6.23
CA LYS A 504 34.81 -35.38 -7.37
C LYS A 504 33.70 -35.85 -8.27
N VAL A 505 33.89 -35.66 -9.57
CA VAL A 505 33.06 -36.22 -10.64
C VAL A 505 33.82 -37.36 -11.30
N THR A 506 33.12 -38.44 -11.63
CA THR A 506 33.67 -39.57 -12.41
C THR A 506 32.83 -39.77 -13.66
N ALA A 507 33.50 -39.93 -14.80
CA ALA A 507 32.90 -40.30 -16.08
C ALA A 507 33.31 -41.73 -16.46
N SER A 508 32.41 -42.50 -17.09
CA SER A 508 32.67 -43.86 -17.57
C SER A 508 32.04 -44.15 -18.93
N ASP A 509 32.79 -44.88 -19.77
CA ASP A 509 32.42 -45.35 -21.13
C ASP A 509 31.43 -46.54 -21.15
N GLY A 510 31.16 -47.17 -20.00
CA GLY A 510 30.37 -48.40 -19.93
C GLY A 510 31.06 -49.66 -20.47
N LYS A 511 32.33 -49.56 -20.88
CA LYS A 511 33.16 -50.65 -21.43
C LYS A 511 34.36 -51.01 -20.55
N GLY A 512 34.72 -50.15 -19.59
CA GLY A 512 35.73 -50.40 -18.57
C GLY A 512 36.68 -49.24 -18.32
N GLY A 513 36.64 -48.19 -19.14
CA GLY A 513 37.37 -46.95 -18.95
C GLY A 513 36.64 -45.97 -18.02
N THR A 514 37.43 -45.24 -17.23
CA THR A 514 36.95 -44.13 -16.40
C THR A 514 37.95 -42.98 -16.39
N ALA A 515 37.40 -41.77 -16.24
CA ALA A 515 38.14 -40.55 -15.92
C ALA A 515 37.50 -39.87 -14.71
N SER A 516 38.22 -39.02 -13.99
CA SER A 516 37.67 -38.24 -12.89
C SER A 516 38.34 -36.87 -12.79
N ASP A 517 37.65 -35.95 -12.13
CA ASP A 517 38.14 -34.61 -11.82
C ASP A 517 37.52 -34.10 -10.51
N SER A 518 38.23 -33.24 -9.79
CA SER A 518 37.86 -32.78 -8.45
C SER A 518 37.95 -31.26 -8.31
N PHE A 519 36.87 -30.64 -7.87
CA PHE A 519 36.74 -29.18 -7.70
C PHE A 519 36.26 -28.82 -6.28
N ILE A 520 36.60 -27.61 -5.83
CA ILE A 520 36.25 -27.10 -4.51
C ILE A 520 34.96 -26.30 -4.60
N ILE A 521 34.00 -26.56 -3.69
CA ILE A 521 32.89 -25.64 -3.40
C ILE A 521 33.23 -24.92 -2.10
N THR A 522 33.57 -23.63 -2.20
CA THR A 522 33.80 -22.75 -1.04
C THR A 522 32.47 -22.29 -0.46
N ILE A 523 32.32 -22.33 0.87
CA ILE A 523 31.07 -22.04 1.58
C ILE A 523 31.30 -20.87 2.53
N GLY A 524 30.93 -19.68 2.07
CA GLY A 524 31.05 -18.43 2.82
C GLY A 524 30.11 -18.38 4.03
N THR A 525 30.57 -17.71 5.08
CA THR A 525 29.70 -17.21 6.14
C THR A 525 28.96 -15.97 5.64
N SER A 526 27.66 -15.87 5.92
CA SER A 526 26.86 -14.72 5.51
C SER A 526 27.15 -13.50 6.38
N THR A 527 28.13 -12.68 5.99
CA THR A 527 28.34 -11.32 6.52
C THR A 527 27.22 -10.40 6.01
N GLY A 528 26.03 -10.57 6.59
CA GLY A 528 24.85 -9.79 6.24
C GLY A 528 25.02 -8.30 6.51
N ILE A 529 24.32 -7.49 5.72
CA ILE A 529 24.46 -6.02 5.71
C ILE A 529 24.01 -5.40 7.06
N GLY A 530 24.74 -4.40 7.54
CA GLY A 530 24.49 -3.66 8.79
C GLY A 530 25.21 -4.25 10.00
N THR A 531 24.85 -3.81 11.21
CA THR A 531 25.31 -4.39 12.49
C THR A 531 24.22 -4.36 13.55
N TRP A 532 24.07 -5.43 14.34
CA TRP A 532 23.33 -5.40 15.60
C TRP A 532 24.27 -5.06 16.77
N GLN A 533 23.78 -4.26 17.72
CA GLN A 533 24.52 -3.82 18.90
C GLN A 533 23.63 -3.88 20.15
N THR A 534 24.13 -4.42 21.26
CA THR A 534 23.42 -4.42 22.54
C THR A 534 23.37 -3.00 23.13
N ILE A 535 22.18 -2.52 23.50
CA ILE A 535 22.02 -1.25 24.23
C ILE A 535 22.00 -1.55 25.72
N ALA A 536 22.98 -1.00 26.45
CA ALA A 536 22.88 -0.81 27.89
C ALA A 536 22.08 0.49 28.19
N PRO A 537 21.03 0.44 29.01
CA PRO A 537 20.35 1.65 29.47
C PRO A 537 21.16 2.38 30.53
N THR A 538 20.92 3.69 30.66
CA THR A 538 21.60 4.58 31.63
C THR A 538 20.97 4.51 33.02
N SER A 539 19.66 4.21 33.11
CA SER A 539 18.93 3.99 34.36
C SER A 539 17.68 3.16 34.11
N GLY A 540 17.27 2.37 35.11
CA GLY A 540 16.25 1.33 34.96
C GLY A 540 16.71 0.17 34.07
N GLN A 541 15.86 -0.86 33.95
CA GLN A 541 16.07 -2.00 33.05
C GLN A 541 14.71 -2.51 32.54
N PRO A 542 14.64 -3.04 31.30
CA PRO A 542 13.50 -3.81 30.84
C PRO A 542 13.36 -5.11 31.66
N THR A 543 12.15 -5.40 32.11
CA THR A 543 11.81 -6.67 32.78
C THR A 543 11.75 -7.79 31.76
N ALA A 544 12.47 -8.88 32.03
CA ALA A 544 12.49 -10.06 31.17
C ALA A 544 11.07 -10.57 30.91
N ARG A 545 10.69 -10.65 29.63
CA ARG A 545 9.37 -11.09 29.17
C ARG A 545 9.42 -11.65 27.75
N GLN A 546 8.51 -12.57 27.47
CA GLN A 546 8.24 -13.13 26.14
C GLN A 546 6.73 -13.09 25.89
N GLU A 547 6.32 -13.19 24.63
CA GLU A 547 4.94 -13.06 24.14
C GLU A 547 4.32 -11.69 24.50
N GLY A 548 5.17 -10.67 24.49
CA GLY A 548 4.81 -9.28 24.70
C GLY A 548 5.16 -8.42 23.49
N ALA A 549 4.71 -7.17 23.51
CA ALA A 549 4.85 -6.24 22.41
C ALA A 549 5.80 -5.08 22.77
N TYR A 550 6.37 -4.47 21.73
CA TYR A 550 7.29 -3.34 21.83
C TYR A 550 7.03 -2.38 20.67
N VAL A 551 6.53 -1.18 20.98
CA VAL A 551 5.99 -0.25 19.97
C VAL A 551 6.28 1.21 20.33
N GLN A 552 6.42 2.08 19.34
CA GLN A 552 6.60 3.52 19.54
C GLN A 552 5.25 4.23 19.66
N ALA A 553 5.13 5.17 20.61
CA ALA A 553 4.07 6.17 20.62
C ALA A 553 4.67 7.55 20.91
N GLY A 554 4.53 8.46 19.93
CA GLY A 554 5.19 9.76 19.97
C GLY A 554 6.71 9.65 20.06
N ASP A 555 7.31 10.23 21.09
CA ASP A 555 8.76 10.26 21.35
C ASP A 555 9.24 9.19 22.35
N ARG A 556 8.42 8.18 22.66
CA ARG A 556 8.77 7.09 23.59
C ARG A 556 8.44 5.70 23.04
N PHE A 557 9.17 4.70 23.50
CA PHE A 557 8.98 3.29 23.14
C PHE A 557 8.38 2.53 24.35
N TYR A 558 7.47 1.59 24.12
CA TYR A 558 6.64 0.97 25.16
C TYR A 558 6.73 -0.55 25.11
N LEU A 559 7.30 -1.17 26.15
CA LEU A 559 7.38 -2.62 26.34
C LEU A 559 6.20 -3.09 27.20
N MET A 560 5.32 -3.92 26.65
CA MET A 560 3.99 -4.20 27.22
C MET A 560 3.57 -5.65 27.05
N GLY A 561 2.68 -6.14 27.92
CA GLY A 561 2.22 -7.53 27.90
C GLY A 561 3.30 -8.55 28.27
N GLY A 562 3.15 -9.76 27.74
CA GLY A 562 3.95 -10.95 28.05
C GLY A 562 3.31 -11.80 29.15
N ARG A 563 3.73 -13.07 29.29
CA ARG A 563 3.12 -14.01 30.26
C ARG A 563 3.22 -13.51 31.71
N GLY A 564 2.06 -13.44 32.39
CA GLY A 564 1.83 -12.85 33.71
C GLY A 564 1.44 -11.36 33.65
N ILE A 565 0.75 -10.85 34.67
CA ILE A 565 0.52 -9.39 34.79
C ILE A 565 1.87 -8.69 34.99
N LYS A 566 2.15 -7.66 34.17
CA LYS A 566 3.41 -6.89 34.22
C LYS A 566 3.15 -5.39 34.01
N PRO A 567 4.00 -4.50 34.55
CA PRO A 567 4.01 -3.10 34.14
C PRO A 567 4.25 -2.99 32.63
N VAL A 568 3.54 -2.04 31.99
CA VAL A 568 4.08 -1.38 30.80
C VAL A 568 5.36 -0.69 31.23
N GLN A 569 6.42 -0.78 30.43
CA GLN A 569 7.69 -0.10 30.70
C GLN A 569 7.99 0.86 29.56
N VAL A 570 8.19 2.12 29.90
CA VAL A 570 8.44 3.20 28.96
C VAL A 570 9.94 3.41 28.87
N TYR A 571 10.45 3.38 27.64
CA TYR A 571 11.83 3.68 27.30
C TYR A 571 11.92 5.07 26.69
N ASP A 572 12.82 5.89 27.24
CA ASP A 572 13.29 7.12 26.63
C ASP A 572 14.47 6.78 25.70
N PRO A 573 14.30 6.84 24.37
CA PRO A 573 15.33 6.37 23.44
C PRO A 573 16.49 7.38 23.25
N VAL A 574 16.34 8.61 23.74
CA VAL A 574 17.40 9.63 23.73
C VAL A 574 18.26 9.50 24.97
N ASN A 575 17.62 9.48 26.15
CA ASN A 575 18.30 9.37 27.45
C ASN A 575 18.69 7.93 27.80
N ARG A 576 18.13 6.93 27.10
CA ARG A 576 18.25 5.48 27.34
C ARG A 576 17.79 5.03 28.72
N THR A 577 16.76 5.68 29.28
CA THR A 577 16.20 5.34 30.59
C THR A 577 14.92 4.52 30.46
N TRP A 578 14.71 3.60 31.41
CA TRP A 578 13.48 2.80 31.53
C TRP A 578 12.71 3.18 32.80
N VAL A 579 11.41 3.43 32.68
CA VAL A 579 10.49 3.66 33.82
C VAL A 579 9.28 2.73 33.77
N ASN A 580 8.81 2.28 34.93
CA ASN A 580 7.59 1.49 35.03
C ASN A 580 6.35 2.39 34.96
N ALA A 581 5.35 1.94 34.23
CA ALA A 581 4.03 2.52 34.06
C ALA A 581 2.94 1.51 34.47
N ALA A 582 1.67 1.80 34.20
CA ALA A 582 0.55 0.97 34.65
C ALA A 582 0.67 -0.49 34.19
N ALA A 583 0.29 -1.41 35.09
CA ALA A 583 0.25 -2.83 34.78
C ALA A 583 -0.86 -3.18 33.79
N THR A 584 -0.67 -4.25 33.03
CA THR A 584 -1.73 -4.81 32.18
C THR A 584 -2.94 -5.18 33.05
N PRO A 585 -4.18 -4.90 32.62
CA PRO A 585 -5.39 -5.14 33.43
C PRO A 585 -5.69 -6.64 33.59
N ILE A 586 -5.16 -7.46 32.70
CA ILE A 586 -5.17 -8.92 32.74
C ILE A 586 -3.77 -9.46 32.39
N ASN A 587 -3.58 -10.76 32.51
CA ASN A 587 -2.48 -11.47 31.84
C ASN A 587 -2.68 -11.33 30.32
N LEU A 588 -1.85 -10.53 29.64
CA LEU A 588 -2.08 -10.10 28.25
C LEU A 588 -0.86 -10.44 27.39
N HIS A 589 -0.99 -11.41 26.48
CA HIS A 589 0.13 -11.98 25.74
C HIS A 589 -0.25 -12.38 24.30
N HIS A 590 0.74 -12.75 23.47
CA HIS A 590 0.58 -13.12 22.06
C HIS A 590 -0.21 -12.09 21.23
N PHE A 591 0.28 -10.85 21.16
CA PHE A 591 -0.26 -9.79 20.31
C PHE A 591 0.85 -8.91 19.73
N GLN A 592 0.62 -8.39 18.53
CA GLN A 592 1.38 -7.28 17.95
C GLN A 592 0.73 -5.97 18.42
N ALA A 593 1.48 -5.05 19.04
CA ALA A 593 0.95 -3.75 19.43
C ALA A 593 1.09 -2.74 18.29
N VAL A 594 0.07 -1.92 18.08
CA VAL A 594 0.04 -0.93 16.99
C VAL A 594 -0.47 0.40 17.54
N THR A 595 0.20 1.48 17.18
CA THR A 595 -0.15 2.85 17.61
C THR A 595 -1.00 3.54 16.54
N LEU A 596 -2.09 4.19 16.97
CA LEU A 596 -2.89 5.10 16.16
C LEU A 596 -3.20 6.34 17.01
N ASP A 597 -2.95 7.53 16.47
CA ASP A 597 -3.26 8.83 17.10
C ASP A 597 -2.88 8.89 18.60
N GLY A 598 -1.63 8.56 18.93
CA GLY A 598 -1.12 8.64 20.31
C GLY A 598 -1.76 7.68 21.32
N LEU A 599 -2.56 6.70 20.87
CA LEU A 599 -3.06 5.56 21.65
C LEU A 599 -2.42 4.26 21.14
N ILE A 600 -2.18 3.31 22.04
CA ILE A 600 -1.56 2.02 21.70
C ILE A 600 -2.58 0.90 21.84
N TYR A 601 -2.78 0.12 20.79
CA TYR A 601 -3.82 -0.91 20.71
C TYR A 601 -3.23 -2.31 20.83
N ALA A 602 -3.85 -3.13 21.68
CA ALA A 602 -3.67 -4.57 21.77
C ALA A 602 -4.98 -5.25 21.30
N ILE A 603 -4.93 -5.83 20.10
CA ILE A 603 -6.07 -6.47 19.42
C ILE A 603 -5.68 -7.92 19.10
N GLY A 604 -6.60 -8.85 19.28
CA GLY A 604 -6.35 -10.28 18.99
C GLY A 604 -5.25 -10.87 19.88
N ALA A 605 -5.32 -10.59 21.18
CA ALA A 605 -4.41 -11.14 22.19
C ALA A 605 -4.90 -12.48 22.77
N MET A 606 -4.04 -13.14 23.54
CA MET A 606 -4.35 -14.30 24.37
C MET A 606 -4.21 -13.96 25.86
N THR A 607 -4.77 -14.83 26.71
CA THR A 607 -4.63 -14.80 28.17
C THR A 607 -4.50 -16.22 28.73
N GLY A 608 -4.47 -16.38 30.06
CA GLY A 608 -4.36 -17.68 30.72
C GLY A 608 -2.99 -18.36 30.55
N ASN A 609 -3.00 -19.70 30.60
CA ASN A 609 -1.81 -20.55 30.66
C ASN A 609 -1.72 -21.53 29.47
N TYR A 610 -0.50 -21.81 29.05
CA TYR A 610 -0.17 -22.83 28.03
C TYR A 610 -0.71 -24.22 28.44
N PRO A 611 -1.22 -25.05 27.50
CA PRO A 611 -1.31 -24.82 26.05
C PRO A 611 -2.62 -24.15 25.59
N ALA A 612 -3.66 -24.05 26.42
CA ALA A 612 -5.00 -23.70 25.96
C ALA A 612 -5.22 -22.19 25.69
N GLU A 613 -4.44 -21.33 26.35
CA GLU A 613 -4.28 -19.87 26.15
C GLU A 613 -5.45 -19.17 25.42
N PRO A 614 -6.62 -19.01 26.08
CA PRO A 614 -7.82 -18.48 25.44
C PRO A 614 -7.64 -17.05 24.90
N SER A 615 -8.30 -16.78 23.78
CA SER A 615 -8.31 -15.47 23.14
C SER A 615 -9.02 -14.41 23.99
N VAL A 616 -8.52 -13.18 23.97
CA VAL A 616 -9.09 -12.05 24.71
C VAL A 616 -10.21 -11.40 23.89
N PRO A 617 -11.45 -11.31 24.41
CA PRO A 617 -12.57 -10.75 23.65
C PRO A 617 -12.53 -9.23 23.52
N GLN A 618 -12.01 -8.53 24.53
CA GLN A 618 -11.92 -7.06 24.53
C GLN A 618 -10.68 -6.58 23.78
N ILE A 619 -10.82 -5.52 22.97
CA ILE A 619 -9.68 -4.69 22.59
C ILE A 619 -9.19 -3.95 23.84
N TYR A 620 -7.89 -4.03 24.15
CA TYR A 620 -7.28 -3.23 25.20
C TYR A 620 -6.46 -2.09 24.61
N ILE A 621 -6.70 -0.87 25.08
CA ILE A 621 -6.07 0.35 24.55
C ILE A 621 -5.29 1.00 25.69
N TYR A 622 -3.98 1.16 25.55
CA TYR A 622 -3.17 1.90 26.51
C TYR A 622 -3.09 3.37 26.11
N ASP A 623 -3.43 4.26 27.05
CA ASP A 623 -3.30 5.72 26.95
C ASP A 623 -1.95 6.13 27.59
N PRO A 624 -0.95 6.52 26.79
CA PRO A 624 0.38 6.85 27.31
C PRO A 624 0.44 8.16 28.08
N ARG A 625 -0.60 9.01 28.01
CA ARG A 625 -0.62 10.33 28.66
C ARG A 625 -1.30 10.31 30.01
N ALA A 626 -2.40 9.59 30.12
CA ALA A 626 -3.06 9.36 31.40
C ALA A 626 -2.52 8.13 32.15
N ASN A 627 -1.54 7.41 31.58
CA ASN A 627 -0.91 6.22 32.17
C ASN A 627 -1.95 5.19 32.63
N LYS A 628 -2.87 4.84 31.73
CA LYS A 628 -4.02 3.97 32.03
C LYS A 628 -4.31 3.02 30.88
N TRP A 629 -4.82 1.85 31.22
CA TRP A 629 -5.48 0.97 30.27
C TRP A 629 -6.96 1.30 30.19
N LEU A 630 -7.46 1.35 28.95
CA LEU A 630 -8.86 1.51 28.58
C LEU A 630 -9.36 0.19 28.01
N VAL A 631 -10.65 -0.07 28.22
CA VAL A 631 -11.37 -1.15 27.55
C VAL A 631 -12.00 -0.56 26.28
N GLY A 632 -11.62 -1.11 25.12
CA GLY A 632 -12.25 -0.83 23.84
C GLY A 632 -13.50 -1.70 23.62
N PRO A 633 -13.93 -1.89 22.36
CA PRO A 633 -15.04 -2.78 22.06
C PRO A 633 -14.61 -4.26 22.00
N GLU A 634 -15.60 -5.14 21.93
CA GLU A 634 -15.38 -6.57 21.73
C GLU A 634 -15.07 -6.92 20.27
N ILE A 635 -14.19 -7.91 20.10
CA ILE A 635 -14.01 -8.64 18.84
C ILE A 635 -15.26 -9.52 18.63
N PRO A 636 -15.94 -9.48 17.47
CA PRO A 636 -17.13 -10.28 17.22
C PRO A 636 -16.88 -11.76 17.51
N VAL A 637 -17.78 -12.42 18.25
CA VAL A 637 -17.60 -13.80 18.73
C VAL A 637 -17.26 -14.79 17.60
N ALA A 638 -17.85 -14.62 16.42
CA ALA A 638 -17.58 -15.44 15.23
C ALA A 638 -16.19 -15.23 14.59
N ARG A 639 -15.41 -14.24 15.07
CA ARG A 639 -14.05 -13.87 14.61
C ARG A 639 -13.03 -13.80 15.74
N LEU A 640 -13.42 -14.12 16.98
CA LEU A 640 -12.59 -14.09 18.17
C LEU A 640 -11.39 -15.06 18.05
N ARG A 641 -10.18 -14.53 18.16
CA ARG A 641 -8.90 -15.25 18.06
C ARG A 641 -7.75 -14.45 18.68
N GLY A 642 -6.67 -15.13 19.04
CA GLY A 642 -5.43 -14.56 19.55
C GLY A 642 -4.25 -14.72 18.57
N SER A 643 -3.07 -14.18 18.88
CA SER A 643 -1.82 -14.37 18.10
C SER A 643 -1.97 -13.95 16.62
N VAL A 644 -2.71 -12.87 16.36
CA VAL A 644 -2.92 -12.29 15.02
C VAL A 644 -1.72 -11.46 14.58
N GLY A 645 -1.44 -11.46 13.27
CA GLY A 645 -0.68 -10.38 12.65
C GLY A 645 -1.57 -9.14 12.54
N LEU A 646 -1.16 -8.02 13.15
CA LEU A 646 -1.95 -6.79 13.23
C LEU A 646 -1.28 -5.66 12.44
N ALA A 647 -1.98 -5.14 11.44
CA ALA A 647 -1.53 -4.04 10.60
C ALA A 647 -2.41 -2.79 10.78
N LEU A 648 -1.86 -1.61 10.44
CA LEU A 648 -2.60 -0.36 10.28
C LEU A 648 -2.51 0.08 8.82
N TYR A 649 -3.65 0.44 8.22
CA TYR A 649 -3.70 1.09 6.90
C TYR A 649 -4.92 2.00 6.84
N ASN A 650 -4.79 3.20 6.25
CA ASN A 650 -5.85 4.22 6.18
C ASN A 650 -6.64 4.41 7.49
N ASN A 651 -5.92 4.49 8.61
CA ASN A 651 -6.42 4.63 10.00
C ASN A 651 -7.32 3.48 10.52
N LYS A 652 -7.33 2.32 9.85
CA LYS A 652 -8.03 1.11 10.26
C LYS A 652 -7.08 -0.02 10.59
N PHE A 653 -7.50 -0.89 11.51
CA PHE A 653 -6.76 -2.08 11.89
C PHE A 653 -7.14 -3.26 11.01
N TYR A 654 -6.14 -4.05 10.62
CA TYR A 654 -6.30 -5.24 9.79
C TYR A 654 -5.71 -6.46 10.50
N LEU A 655 -6.55 -7.47 10.77
CA LEU A 655 -6.21 -8.66 11.56
C LEU A 655 -6.05 -9.86 10.64
N VAL A 656 -4.83 -10.37 10.46
CA VAL A 656 -4.53 -11.54 9.61
C VAL A 656 -4.22 -12.77 10.46
N GLY A 657 -4.76 -13.92 10.06
CA GLY A 657 -4.43 -15.21 10.67
C GLY A 657 -4.88 -15.29 12.12
N GLY A 658 -4.05 -15.85 12.99
CA GLY A 658 -4.31 -16.05 14.42
C GLY A 658 -4.88 -17.42 14.75
N ASN A 659 -5.20 -17.62 16.04
CA ASN A 659 -5.56 -18.91 16.60
C ASN A 659 -6.66 -18.80 17.68
N THR A 660 -7.63 -19.71 17.61
CA THR A 660 -8.85 -19.74 18.43
C THR A 660 -8.75 -20.60 19.69
N LYS A 661 -7.67 -21.37 19.90
CA LYS A 661 -7.48 -22.32 21.02
C LYS A 661 -6.03 -22.31 21.56
N GLY A 662 -5.41 -21.13 21.61
CA GLY A 662 -4.06 -20.96 22.16
C GLY A 662 -3.00 -21.66 21.32
N HIS A 663 -2.27 -22.58 21.96
CA HIS A 663 -1.33 -23.50 21.34
C HIS A 663 -1.94 -24.89 21.02
N SER A 664 -3.17 -25.19 21.42
CA SER A 664 -3.80 -26.53 21.30
C SER A 664 -4.32 -26.89 19.89
N GLY A 665 -3.97 -26.14 18.85
CA GLY A 665 -4.60 -26.19 17.52
C GLY A 665 -5.53 -25.01 17.30
N GLY A 666 -6.35 -25.00 16.24
CA GLY A 666 -7.34 -23.93 16.02
C GLY A 666 -6.81 -22.65 15.36
N TYR A 667 -5.66 -22.74 14.69
CA TYR A 667 -5.14 -21.73 13.76
C TYR A 667 -6.14 -21.47 12.61
N VAL A 668 -6.20 -20.23 12.13
CA VAL A 668 -7.09 -19.80 11.05
C VAL A 668 -6.36 -18.93 10.02
N ASN A 669 -6.95 -18.78 8.83
CA ASN A 669 -6.52 -17.85 7.78
C ASN A 669 -7.38 -16.57 7.73
N TRP A 670 -8.09 -16.24 8.81
CA TRP A 670 -9.11 -15.20 8.82
C TRP A 670 -8.53 -13.79 8.63
N PHE A 671 -9.22 -12.99 7.83
CA PHE A 671 -8.89 -11.58 7.60
C PHE A 671 -10.07 -10.67 7.95
N ASP A 672 -9.82 -9.61 8.72
CA ASP A 672 -10.84 -8.62 9.12
C ASP A 672 -10.28 -7.20 9.12
N GLU A 673 -11.16 -6.24 8.82
CA GLU A 673 -10.98 -4.79 9.00
C GLU A 673 -11.76 -4.35 10.26
N TYR A 674 -11.12 -3.55 11.11
CA TYR A 674 -11.74 -2.87 12.26
C TYR A 674 -11.49 -1.36 12.20
N ASP A 675 -12.58 -0.60 12.21
CA ASP A 675 -12.57 0.86 12.23
C ASP A 675 -12.84 1.37 13.67
N PRO A 676 -11.84 1.99 14.32
CA PRO A 676 -11.99 2.47 15.70
C PRO A 676 -12.82 3.75 15.80
N ALA A 677 -12.98 4.52 14.72
CA ALA A 677 -13.72 5.78 14.75
C ALA A 677 -15.24 5.56 14.70
N THR A 678 -15.68 4.50 14.05
CA THR A 678 -17.09 4.08 13.93
C THR A 678 -17.44 2.87 14.79
N ASN A 679 -16.46 2.19 15.38
CA ASN A 679 -16.61 0.88 16.02
C ASN A 679 -17.35 -0.12 15.11
N THR A 680 -16.84 -0.27 13.88
CA THR A 680 -17.38 -1.23 12.91
C THR A 680 -16.34 -2.27 12.51
N TRP A 681 -16.80 -3.50 12.40
CA TRP A 681 -16.03 -4.65 11.92
C TRP A 681 -16.52 -5.06 10.53
N LYS A 682 -15.58 -5.45 9.67
CA LYS A 682 -15.86 -5.93 8.31
C LYS A 682 -15.00 -7.17 8.04
N VAL A 683 -15.68 -8.28 7.78
CA VAL A 683 -15.03 -9.53 7.34
C VAL A 683 -14.50 -9.32 5.91
N LEU A 684 -13.26 -9.74 5.67
CA LEU A 684 -12.59 -9.65 4.38
C LEU A 684 -12.30 -11.05 3.80
N PRO A 685 -11.92 -11.17 2.51
CA PRO A 685 -11.44 -12.42 1.95
C PRO A 685 -10.30 -12.98 2.80
N ASN A 686 -10.43 -14.25 3.24
CA ASN A 686 -9.42 -14.91 4.06
C ASN A 686 -8.08 -15.01 3.31
N ALA A 687 -6.97 -15.02 4.05
CA ALA A 687 -5.63 -15.22 3.50
C ALA A 687 -5.48 -16.64 2.87
N PRO A 688 -4.55 -16.83 1.92
CA PRO A 688 -4.29 -18.15 1.34
C PRO A 688 -3.90 -19.19 2.41
N HIS A 689 -2.99 -18.85 3.33
CA HIS A 689 -2.48 -19.78 4.34
C HIS A 689 -2.90 -19.40 5.77
N ALA A 690 -3.26 -20.41 6.57
CA ALA A 690 -3.55 -20.25 7.99
C ALA A 690 -2.25 -20.18 8.80
N ARG A 691 -2.11 -19.17 9.66
CA ARG A 691 -0.87 -18.90 10.41
C ARG A 691 -1.12 -18.14 11.72
N ASP A 692 -0.36 -18.49 12.75
CA ASP A 692 -0.27 -17.84 14.06
C ASP A 692 1.20 -17.57 14.44
N HIS A 693 1.45 -16.80 15.51
CA HIS A 693 2.78 -16.40 15.97
C HIS A 693 3.64 -15.74 14.87
N PHE A 694 3.10 -14.71 14.23
CA PHE A 694 3.79 -13.87 13.25
C PHE A 694 3.35 -12.42 13.42
N GLN A 695 4.00 -11.51 12.71
CA GLN A 695 3.63 -10.09 12.67
C GLN A 695 3.34 -9.67 11.22
N ALA A 696 2.30 -8.86 11.05
CA ALA A 696 1.91 -8.30 9.76
C ALA A 696 2.61 -6.94 9.54
N ALA A 697 2.96 -6.66 8.29
CA ALA A 697 3.61 -5.42 7.87
C ALA A 697 2.89 -4.82 6.66
N VAL A 698 2.99 -3.50 6.46
CA VAL A 698 2.39 -2.80 5.30
C VAL A 698 3.47 -1.99 4.58
N VAL A 699 3.58 -2.17 3.27
CA VAL A 699 4.50 -1.43 2.40
C VAL A 699 3.71 -0.87 1.22
N GLY A 700 3.64 0.45 1.12
CA GLY A 700 2.76 1.14 0.16
C GLY A 700 1.30 0.73 0.36
N THR A 701 0.68 0.18 -0.69
CA THR A 701 -0.71 -0.30 -0.69
C THR A 701 -0.85 -1.81 -0.44
N LYS A 702 0.21 -2.50 0.01
CA LYS A 702 0.21 -3.95 0.21
C LYS A 702 0.53 -4.35 1.65
N LEU A 703 -0.26 -5.27 2.20
CA LEU A 703 0.01 -5.94 3.48
C LEU A 703 0.76 -7.25 3.22
N TYR A 704 1.77 -7.55 4.03
CA TYR A 704 2.59 -8.76 3.97
C TYR A 704 2.45 -9.59 5.24
N ALA A 705 2.24 -10.89 5.06
CA ALA A 705 2.19 -11.91 6.11
C ALA A 705 3.26 -12.97 5.83
N ALA A 706 4.39 -12.86 6.51
CA ALA A 706 5.57 -13.70 6.30
C ALA A 706 5.91 -14.53 7.55
N GLY A 707 6.20 -15.82 7.36
CA GLY A 707 6.47 -16.75 8.46
C GLY A 707 5.26 -17.01 9.36
N GLY A 708 5.55 -17.42 10.60
CA GLY A 708 4.55 -17.95 11.51
C GLY A 708 4.45 -19.47 11.44
N ARG A 709 3.45 -20.01 12.13
CA ARG A 709 3.23 -21.45 12.26
C ARG A 709 1.75 -21.80 12.40
N ARG A 710 1.44 -23.08 12.46
CA ARG A 710 0.11 -23.64 12.71
C ARG A 710 0.14 -24.40 14.03
N SER A 711 0.16 -23.67 15.15
CA SER A 711 0.46 -24.21 16.49
C SER A 711 -0.50 -25.33 16.89
N SER A 712 0.05 -26.51 17.21
CA SER A 712 -0.74 -27.70 17.58
C SER A 712 -0.05 -28.59 18.62
N TYR A 713 -0.22 -28.25 19.90
CA TYR A 713 0.17 -29.10 21.03
C TYR A 713 -0.55 -30.45 21.01
N ASN A 714 -1.82 -30.48 20.59
CA ASN A 714 -2.64 -31.69 20.57
C ASN A 714 -2.14 -32.77 19.58
N THR A 715 -1.27 -32.42 18.63
CA THR A 715 -0.56 -33.37 17.75
C THR A 715 0.94 -33.45 18.03
N GLY A 716 1.44 -32.80 19.09
CA GLY A 716 2.88 -32.69 19.41
C GLY A 716 3.68 -31.81 18.45
N GLN A 717 3.02 -31.00 17.62
CA GLN A 717 3.61 -30.27 16.50
C GLN A 717 3.68 -28.75 16.73
N THR A 718 3.78 -28.31 18.00
CA THR A 718 3.78 -26.89 18.39
C THR A 718 4.78 -26.03 17.60
N PHE A 719 5.98 -26.55 17.34
CA PHE A 719 7.10 -25.79 16.72
C PHE A 719 7.48 -26.26 15.31
N THR A 720 6.86 -27.32 14.78
CA THR A 720 7.26 -27.95 13.51
C THR A 720 6.42 -27.52 12.31
N LEU A 721 5.16 -27.13 12.52
CA LEU A 721 4.26 -26.68 11.44
C LEU A 721 4.45 -25.19 11.09
N THR A 722 5.69 -24.79 10.80
CA THR A 722 6.02 -23.46 10.27
C THR A 722 5.39 -23.22 8.90
N VAL A 723 5.18 -21.95 8.52
CA VAL A 723 4.54 -21.54 7.25
C VAL A 723 5.57 -20.83 6.36
N PRO A 724 6.13 -21.49 5.33
CA PRO A 724 7.13 -20.89 4.45
C PRO A 724 6.58 -19.78 3.55
N GLU A 725 5.30 -19.84 3.22
CA GLU A 725 4.66 -18.97 2.23
C GLU A 725 4.58 -17.51 2.71
N VAL A 726 4.78 -16.57 1.78
CA VAL A 726 4.57 -15.13 2.02
C VAL A 726 3.28 -14.70 1.34
N ASP A 727 2.23 -14.48 2.13
CA ASP A 727 0.94 -14.01 1.61
C ASP A 727 0.90 -12.48 1.59
N VAL A 728 0.39 -11.92 0.49
CA VAL A 728 0.35 -10.48 0.24
C VAL A 728 -1.06 -10.06 -0.17
N TYR A 729 -1.68 -9.17 0.60
CA TYR A 729 -2.96 -8.56 0.29
C TYR A 729 -2.76 -7.17 -0.31
N ASP A 730 -3.42 -6.87 -1.41
CA ASP A 730 -3.37 -5.55 -2.04
C ASP A 730 -4.64 -4.75 -1.73
N PHE A 731 -4.48 -3.61 -1.05
CA PHE A 731 -5.60 -2.74 -0.68
C PHE A 731 -6.24 -2.02 -1.88
N THR A 732 -5.61 -2.00 -3.06
CA THR A 732 -6.17 -1.39 -4.29
C THR A 732 -7.09 -2.34 -5.06
N THR A 733 -6.75 -3.64 -5.13
CA THR A 733 -7.52 -4.65 -5.86
C THR A 733 -8.44 -5.47 -4.94
N GLY A 734 -8.21 -5.42 -3.63
CA GLY A 734 -8.91 -6.24 -2.64
C GLY A 734 -8.57 -7.72 -2.70
N GLN A 735 -7.45 -8.09 -3.34
CA GLN A 735 -7.08 -9.49 -3.58
C GLN A 735 -5.86 -9.93 -2.76
N TRP A 736 -5.83 -11.22 -2.45
CA TRP A 736 -4.64 -11.91 -1.97
C TRP A 736 -3.81 -12.50 -3.11
N SER A 737 -2.51 -12.59 -2.87
CA SER A 737 -1.54 -13.32 -3.68
C SER A 737 -0.52 -13.99 -2.75
N THR A 738 0.23 -14.97 -3.24
CA THR A 738 1.34 -15.58 -2.51
C THR A 738 2.60 -15.45 -3.37
N LEU A 739 3.71 -15.02 -2.78
CA LEU A 739 4.97 -14.87 -3.52
C LEU A 739 5.59 -16.22 -3.84
N SER A 740 6.23 -16.32 -5.02
CA SER A 740 6.95 -17.54 -5.46
C SER A 740 8.16 -17.89 -4.59
N ASN A 741 8.75 -16.90 -3.92
CA ASN A 741 9.91 -17.06 -3.04
C ASN A 741 9.46 -17.11 -1.58
N PRO A 742 9.52 -18.29 -0.91
CA PRO A 742 9.18 -18.42 0.51
C PRO A 742 10.21 -17.72 1.41
N ILE A 743 9.92 -17.63 2.71
CA ILE A 743 10.91 -17.17 3.69
C ILE A 743 12.15 -18.10 3.69
N PRO A 744 13.40 -17.59 3.69
CA PRO A 744 14.59 -18.44 3.55
C PRO A 744 14.76 -19.45 4.69
N THR A 745 14.54 -19.01 5.94
CA THR A 745 14.62 -19.87 7.13
C THR A 745 13.24 -20.00 7.78
N GLN A 746 12.59 -21.16 7.71
CA GLN A 746 11.21 -21.33 8.17
C GLN A 746 11.10 -21.24 9.71
N ARG A 747 10.27 -20.32 10.23
CA ARG A 747 10.15 -20.03 11.67
C ARG A 747 8.85 -19.31 12.04
N GLY A 748 8.37 -19.57 13.26
CA GLY A 748 7.29 -18.83 13.93
C GLY A 748 7.81 -17.99 15.09
N GLY A 749 6.94 -17.33 15.85
CA GLY A 749 7.33 -16.41 16.93
C GLY A 749 8.11 -15.18 16.43
N THR A 750 7.93 -14.82 15.15
CA THR A 750 8.74 -13.84 14.44
C THR A 750 8.42 -12.40 14.80
N THR A 751 9.45 -11.55 14.79
CA THR A 751 9.28 -10.11 14.69
C THR A 751 9.30 -9.70 13.21
N THR A 752 8.39 -8.81 12.78
CA THR A 752 8.35 -8.31 11.39
C THR A 752 8.26 -6.78 11.38
N VAL A 753 9.09 -6.11 10.57
CA VAL A 753 9.12 -4.65 10.43
C VAL A 753 9.34 -4.21 8.98
N VAL A 754 9.24 -2.90 8.71
CA VAL A 754 9.50 -2.29 7.39
C VAL A 754 10.62 -1.26 7.49
N LEU A 755 11.63 -1.37 6.63
CA LEU A 755 12.75 -0.43 6.51
C LEU A 755 13.13 -0.32 5.03
N ASP A 756 13.35 0.89 4.52
CA ASP A 756 13.78 1.18 3.14
C ASP A 756 12.94 0.46 2.04
N ASN A 757 11.63 0.39 2.24
CA ASN A 757 10.67 -0.33 1.37
C ASN A 757 10.88 -1.87 1.33
N GLU A 758 11.62 -2.44 2.27
CA GLU A 758 11.84 -3.88 2.46
C GLU A 758 11.05 -4.39 3.68
N VAL A 759 10.50 -5.60 3.60
CA VAL A 759 9.92 -6.30 4.76
C VAL A 759 11.00 -7.13 5.43
N ILE A 760 11.29 -6.88 6.70
CA ILE A 760 12.35 -7.56 7.44
C ILE A 760 11.73 -8.50 8.48
N VAL A 761 12.09 -9.79 8.41
CA VAL A 761 11.70 -10.83 9.37
C VAL A 761 12.91 -11.14 10.27
N ILE A 762 12.72 -10.96 11.57
CA ILE A 762 13.79 -10.92 12.58
C ILE A 762 13.52 -11.98 13.64
N GLY A 763 14.51 -12.85 13.87
CA GLY A 763 14.45 -13.89 14.91
C GLY A 763 13.26 -14.84 14.71
N GLY A 764 12.85 -15.52 15.78
CA GLY A 764 11.81 -16.55 15.77
C GLY A 764 12.26 -17.88 16.36
N GLU A 765 11.40 -18.89 16.29
CA GLU A 765 11.67 -20.26 16.73
C GLU A 765 11.11 -21.30 15.74
N SER A 766 11.71 -22.48 15.78
CA SER A 766 11.39 -23.65 14.95
C SER A 766 11.64 -24.91 15.78
N SER A 767 11.84 -26.08 15.15
CA SER A 767 12.19 -27.32 15.86
C SER A 767 13.59 -27.32 16.51
N GLN A 768 14.47 -26.38 16.17
CA GLN A 768 15.81 -26.30 16.75
C GLN A 768 15.79 -25.81 18.22
N PRO A 769 16.79 -26.15 19.07
CA PRO A 769 16.76 -25.78 20.49
C PRO A 769 16.91 -24.27 20.76
N THR A 770 17.68 -23.53 19.97
CA THR A 770 17.97 -22.10 20.18
C THR A 770 17.05 -21.19 19.37
N ALA A 771 16.72 -20.00 19.87
CA ALA A 771 15.98 -19.03 19.08
C ALA A 771 16.82 -18.56 17.88
N HIS A 772 16.15 -18.27 16.77
CA HIS A 772 16.77 -17.78 15.55
C HIS A 772 17.46 -16.42 15.77
N LYS A 773 18.60 -16.24 15.10
CA LYS A 773 19.34 -14.98 15.02
C LYS A 773 19.14 -14.26 13.68
N GLU A 774 18.65 -15.02 12.71
CA GLU A 774 18.34 -14.64 11.34
C GLU A 774 17.62 -13.30 11.25
N THR A 775 18.25 -12.34 10.58
CA THR A 775 17.62 -11.09 10.14
C THR A 775 17.58 -11.10 8.63
N GLU A 776 16.41 -11.28 8.04
CA GLU A 776 16.24 -11.50 6.60
C GLU A 776 15.30 -10.43 6.02
N ALA A 777 15.70 -9.79 4.92
CA ALA A 777 14.97 -8.72 4.26
C ALA A 777 14.43 -9.18 2.90
N LEU A 778 13.15 -8.98 2.67
CA LEU A 778 12.46 -9.13 1.39
C LEU A 778 12.40 -7.77 0.69
N ASN A 779 13.04 -7.66 -0.48
CA ASN A 779 12.76 -6.56 -1.38
C ASN A 779 11.39 -6.79 -2.03
N VAL A 780 10.40 -5.95 -1.69
CA VAL A 780 9.01 -6.16 -2.15
C VAL A 780 8.79 -5.90 -3.63
N THR A 781 9.72 -5.22 -4.30
CA THR A 781 9.66 -4.91 -5.73
C THR A 781 10.19 -6.08 -6.58
N THR A 782 11.24 -6.76 -6.14
CA THR A 782 11.83 -7.90 -6.87
C THR A 782 11.37 -9.26 -6.35
N GLY A 783 10.76 -9.33 -5.17
CA GLY A 783 10.42 -10.58 -4.49
C GLY A 783 11.64 -11.36 -3.97
N VAL A 784 12.83 -10.76 -3.97
CA VAL A 784 14.09 -11.43 -3.59
C VAL A 784 14.42 -11.21 -2.11
N TRP A 785 14.79 -12.29 -1.43
CA TRP A 785 15.29 -12.27 -0.05
C TRP A 785 16.81 -12.08 0.02
N ARG A 786 17.28 -11.38 1.05
CA ARG A 786 18.71 -11.20 1.36
C ARG A 786 18.94 -11.15 2.88
N ARG A 787 20.09 -11.62 3.35
CA ARG A 787 20.44 -11.62 4.78
C ARG A 787 21.04 -10.29 5.23
N LEU A 788 20.54 -9.75 6.33
CA LEU A 788 21.14 -8.67 7.11
C LEU A 788 22.03 -9.26 8.19
N ALA A 789 22.78 -8.43 8.92
CA ALA A 789 23.54 -8.92 10.06
C ALA A 789 22.62 -9.64 11.07
N ASP A 790 23.10 -10.74 11.63
CA ASP A 790 22.38 -11.54 12.61
C ASP A 790 22.37 -10.89 14.00
N LEU A 791 21.32 -11.17 14.79
CA LEU A 791 21.20 -10.73 16.18
C LEU A 791 22.38 -11.22 17.05
N GLN A 792 22.81 -10.38 17.99
CA GLN A 792 23.82 -10.75 18.99
C GLN A 792 23.32 -11.92 19.84
N GLN A 793 22.04 -11.90 20.23
CA GLN A 793 21.35 -13.01 20.86
C GLN A 793 20.09 -13.37 20.08
N GLY A 794 19.96 -14.66 19.73
CA GLY A 794 18.75 -15.16 19.06
C GLY A 794 17.53 -14.93 19.96
N ARG A 795 16.40 -14.54 19.37
CA ARG A 795 15.19 -14.19 20.14
C ARG A 795 13.92 -14.44 19.35
N HIS A 796 12.85 -14.76 20.06
CA HIS A 796 11.49 -14.88 19.53
C HIS A 796 10.46 -14.28 20.50
N ALA A 797 9.20 -14.24 20.08
CA ALA A 797 8.06 -13.81 20.90
C ALA A 797 8.23 -12.38 21.48
N THR A 798 8.63 -11.45 20.61
CA THR A 798 8.69 -10.01 20.87
C THR A 798 8.41 -9.22 19.58
N GLN A 799 8.48 -7.88 19.65
CA GLN A 799 8.30 -6.96 18.54
C GLN A 799 9.49 -5.99 18.47
N ALA A 800 9.66 -5.31 17.33
CA ALA A 800 10.66 -4.27 17.15
C ALA A 800 10.06 -2.99 16.58
N ILE A 801 10.79 -1.89 16.77
CA ILE A 801 10.44 -0.54 16.36
C ILE A 801 11.44 -0.10 15.30
N VAL A 802 10.96 0.37 14.15
CA VAL A 802 11.82 1.07 13.18
C VAL A 802 11.73 2.56 13.45
N ASN A 803 12.87 3.20 13.66
CA ASN A 803 12.96 4.63 13.85
C ASN A 803 14.28 5.17 13.28
N ASN A 804 14.21 6.25 12.50
CA ASN A 804 15.36 6.95 11.91
C ASN A 804 16.39 6.02 11.24
N GLY A 805 15.93 5.06 10.41
CA GLY A 805 16.78 4.10 9.71
C GLY A 805 17.32 2.92 10.54
N SER A 806 16.94 2.84 11.83
CA SER A 806 17.43 1.84 12.79
C SER A 806 16.29 0.97 13.31
N ILE A 807 16.59 -0.28 13.72
CA ILE A 807 15.61 -1.23 14.25
C ILE A 807 15.91 -1.53 15.73
N TYR A 808 14.98 -1.24 16.64
CA TYR A 808 15.13 -1.46 18.09
C TYR A 808 14.28 -2.64 18.55
N ILE A 809 14.90 -3.68 19.10
CA ILE A 809 14.24 -4.90 19.60
C ILE A 809 14.58 -5.11 21.08
N THR A 810 13.60 -5.53 21.89
CA THR A 810 13.77 -5.72 23.34
C THR A 810 13.15 -7.02 23.80
N ALA A 811 13.78 -7.70 24.77
CA ALA A 811 13.24 -8.92 25.40
C ALA A 811 12.92 -10.05 24.39
N GLY A 812 12.01 -10.96 24.74
CA GLY A 812 11.71 -12.19 24.02
C GLY A 812 12.21 -13.44 24.75
N SER A 813 12.28 -14.59 24.07
CA SER A 813 12.89 -15.83 24.58
C SER A 813 14.07 -16.26 23.72
N GLY A 814 15.17 -16.71 24.35
CA GLY A 814 16.43 -17.04 23.68
C GLY A 814 16.58 -18.49 23.20
N ALA A 815 15.59 -19.33 23.48
CA ALA A 815 15.53 -20.74 23.06
C ALA A 815 14.07 -21.13 22.78
N GLN A 816 13.86 -22.33 22.23
CA GLN A 816 12.53 -22.86 21.91
C GLN A 816 11.62 -22.84 23.16
N GLY A 817 10.40 -22.33 22.99
CA GLY A 817 9.47 -22.08 24.07
C GLY A 817 9.91 -20.93 24.99
N GLY A 818 9.51 -20.99 26.25
CA GLY A 818 9.50 -19.83 27.16
C GLY A 818 10.74 -19.62 28.05
N SER A 819 11.90 -20.22 27.76
CA SER A 819 13.11 -20.04 28.58
C SER A 819 14.39 -20.29 27.77
N PRO A 820 15.47 -19.49 27.91
CA PRO A 820 15.62 -18.37 28.84
C PRO A 820 14.89 -17.11 28.37
N VAL A 821 14.11 -16.50 29.25
CA VAL A 821 13.43 -15.23 28.98
C VAL A 821 14.45 -14.10 29.02
N LEU A 822 14.50 -13.28 27.96
CA LEU A 822 15.47 -12.22 27.78
C LEU A 822 14.97 -10.89 28.33
N SER A 823 15.88 -10.09 28.89
CA SER A 823 15.73 -8.65 29.08
C SER A 823 16.54 -7.82 28.09
N SER A 824 17.49 -8.42 27.35
CA SER A 824 18.43 -7.69 26.48
C SER A 824 17.70 -6.84 25.43
N GLN A 825 18.19 -5.61 25.25
CA GLN A 825 17.80 -4.69 24.19
C GLN A 825 18.91 -4.63 23.14
N GLU A 826 18.56 -4.74 21.86
CA GLU A 826 19.48 -4.63 20.73
C GLU A 826 18.98 -3.59 19.72
N VAL A 827 19.91 -2.99 18.98
CA VAL A 827 19.63 -2.10 17.85
C VAL A 827 20.39 -2.54 16.60
N PHE A 828 19.69 -2.58 15.47
CA PHE A 828 20.27 -2.73 14.15
C PHE A 828 20.54 -1.36 13.53
N TYR A 829 21.76 -1.15 13.04
CA TYR A 829 22.12 -0.04 12.17
C TYR A 829 22.45 -0.59 10.78
N LYS A 830 21.73 -0.15 9.74
CA LYS A 830 22.04 -0.49 8.33
C LYS A 830 23.35 0.15 7.87
N SER A 831 23.73 1.29 8.47
CA SER A 831 25.00 1.99 8.24
C SER A 831 25.53 2.62 9.55
N ALA A 832 25.51 3.94 9.69
CA ALA A 832 25.96 4.65 10.88
C ALA A 832 24.89 4.69 11.99
N PRO A 833 25.27 4.78 13.28
CA PRO A 833 24.31 4.96 14.37
C PRO A 833 23.48 6.24 14.24
N THR A 834 22.16 6.13 14.39
CA THR A 834 21.23 7.27 14.38
C THR A 834 20.59 7.52 15.74
N THR A 835 20.21 8.77 16.00
CA THR A 835 19.46 9.15 17.21
C THR A 835 17.96 9.00 16.95
N PRO A 836 17.20 8.28 17.79
CA PRO A 836 15.76 8.18 17.63
C PRO A 836 15.01 9.51 17.73
N THR A 837 13.93 9.62 16.96
CA THR A 837 13.10 10.83 16.84
C THR A 837 11.61 10.51 17.02
N GLY A 838 10.83 11.53 17.41
CA GLY A 838 9.38 11.44 17.50
C GLY A 838 8.78 12.75 17.96
N VAL A 839 7.50 12.99 17.64
CA VAL A 839 6.73 14.10 18.19
C VAL A 839 6.09 13.64 19.49
N PRO A 840 6.28 14.31 20.65
CA PRO A 840 5.67 13.88 21.89
C PRO A 840 4.15 13.74 21.78
N VAL A 841 3.58 12.70 22.40
CA VAL A 841 2.11 12.62 22.54
C VAL A 841 1.66 13.77 23.43
N ALA A 842 0.65 14.51 23.01
CA ALA A 842 0.05 15.64 23.70
C ALA A 842 -1.42 15.29 23.99
N GLN A 843 -1.78 15.24 25.27
CA GLN A 843 -3.11 14.80 25.69
C GLN A 843 -4.18 15.74 25.15
N SER A 844 -5.19 15.15 24.51
CA SER A 844 -6.27 15.89 23.86
C SER A 844 -7.46 16.11 24.79
N GLN A 845 -8.18 17.21 24.59
CA GLN A 845 -9.39 17.57 25.33
C GLN A 845 -10.62 17.46 24.44
N LEU A 846 -11.68 16.81 24.93
CA LEU A 846 -12.97 16.82 24.27
C LEU A 846 -13.65 18.16 24.55
N THR A 847 -14.20 18.80 23.52
CA THR A 847 -14.96 20.04 23.63
C THR A 847 -16.40 19.83 23.16
N ALA A 848 -17.34 20.54 23.78
CA ALA A 848 -18.77 20.50 23.45
C ALA A 848 -19.41 21.86 23.79
N PRO A 849 -20.59 22.19 23.23
CA PRO A 849 -21.40 23.32 23.67
C PRO A 849 -21.73 23.21 25.17
N ALA A 850 -21.68 24.31 25.93
CA ALA A 850 -22.02 24.30 27.35
C ALA A 850 -23.49 23.92 27.62
N SER A 851 -24.39 24.18 26.65
CA SER A 851 -25.79 23.77 26.72
C SER A 851 -26.37 23.47 25.34
N ALA A 852 -27.48 22.73 25.30
CA ALA A 852 -28.28 22.50 24.12
C ALA A 852 -29.77 22.80 24.42
N ALA A 853 -30.29 23.83 23.75
CA ALA A 853 -31.68 24.28 23.92
C ALA A 853 -32.57 23.70 22.82
N LEU A 854 -33.51 22.81 23.19
CA LEU A 854 -34.55 22.32 22.29
C LEU A 854 -35.75 23.27 22.23
N GLY A 855 -35.86 24.23 23.16
CA GLY A 855 -36.89 25.27 23.15
C GLY A 855 -38.30 24.72 23.43
N GLN A 856 -39.33 25.39 22.92
CA GLN A 856 -40.71 24.93 23.05
C GLN A 856 -40.98 23.73 22.13
N VAL A 857 -41.58 22.68 22.69
CA VAL A 857 -41.98 21.45 21.99
C VAL A 857 -43.39 21.06 22.43
N GLN A 858 -44.23 20.66 21.48
CA GLN A 858 -45.61 20.27 21.76
C GLN A 858 -45.66 18.96 22.57
N ILE A 859 -46.51 18.91 23.60
CA ILE A 859 -46.64 17.74 24.47
C ILE A 859 -46.94 16.49 23.63
N ASN A 860 -46.28 15.37 23.97
CA ASN A 860 -46.27 14.10 23.25
C ASN A 860 -45.64 14.10 21.84
N THR A 861 -45.13 15.23 21.34
CA THR A 861 -44.29 15.28 20.13
C THR A 861 -42.81 15.25 20.47
N THR A 862 -41.95 14.81 19.54
CA THR A 862 -40.50 14.72 19.74
C THR A 862 -39.77 15.76 18.90
N LYS A 863 -38.81 16.47 19.50
CA LYS A 863 -37.84 17.31 18.77
C LYS A 863 -36.42 16.79 19.01
N ASN A 864 -35.60 16.82 17.97
CA ASN A 864 -34.19 16.44 18.03
C ASN A 864 -33.29 17.69 18.06
N ALA A 865 -32.11 17.57 18.67
CA ALA A 865 -31.00 18.50 18.56
C ALA A 865 -29.67 17.73 18.47
N VAL A 866 -28.69 18.30 17.76
CA VAL A 866 -27.36 17.70 17.63
C VAL A 866 -26.40 18.42 18.58
N VAL A 867 -25.73 17.64 19.42
CA VAL A 867 -24.59 18.07 20.25
C VAL A 867 -23.33 17.57 19.57
N THR A 868 -22.63 18.48 18.88
CA THR A 868 -21.33 18.18 18.28
C THR A 868 -20.25 18.20 19.36
N VAL A 869 -19.55 17.07 19.52
CA VAL A 869 -18.33 16.99 20.32
C VAL A 869 -17.11 17.03 19.40
N SER A 870 -16.04 17.71 19.81
CA SER A 870 -14.88 17.96 18.94
C SER A 870 -13.56 17.67 19.66
N ASN A 871 -12.68 16.89 19.02
CA ASN A 871 -11.31 16.67 19.47
C ASN A 871 -10.37 17.68 18.77
N SER A 872 -10.37 18.92 19.27
CA SER A 872 -9.75 20.08 18.60
C SER A 872 -8.42 20.54 19.22
N SER A 873 -7.80 19.71 20.08
CA SER A 873 -6.54 20.03 20.76
C SER A 873 -5.66 18.79 20.94
N GLY A 874 -4.35 18.98 21.18
CA GLY A 874 -3.39 17.88 21.30
C GLY A 874 -3.15 17.13 20.00
N ASN A 875 -2.65 15.89 20.10
CA ASN A 875 -2.45 14.98 18.96
C ASN A 875 -2.89 13.54 19.28
N GLN A 876 -3.78 13.39 20.26
CA GLN A 876 -4.23 12.10 20.78
C GLN A 876 -5.70 11.82 20.43
N ALA A 877 -6.00 10.60 20.03
CA ALA A 877 -7.37 10.10 19.88
C ALA A 877 -8.11 10.12 21.23
N ILE A 878 -9.40 10.46 21.19
CA ILE A 878 -10.27 10.43 22.37
C ILE A 878 -11.28 9.30 22.21
N LEU A 879 -11.16 8.26 23.05
CA LEU A 879 -12.14 7.19 23.17
C LEU A 879 -13.34 7.69 23.99
N LEU A 880 -14.55 7.64 23.42
CA LEU A 880 -15.82 7.84 24.13
C LEU A 880 -16.31 6.48 24.63
N SER A 881 -16.56 6.35 25.92
CA SER A 881 -16.92 5.08 26.56
C SER A 881 -18.37 5.00 27.06
N SER A 882 -19.00 6.14 27.33
CA SER A 882 -20.42 6.21 27.69
C SER A 882 -21.01 7.55 27.29
N ILE A 883 -22.27 7.53 26.85
CA ILE A 883 -23.08 8.73 26.55
C ILE A 883 -24.44 8.49 27.19
N ALA A 884 -24.79 9.27 28.21
CA ALA A 884 -26.01 9.10 29.00
C ALA A 884 -26.68 10.45 29.29
N VAL A 885 -27.98 10.42 29.58
CA VAL A 885 -28.75 11.59 30.03
C VAL A 885 -29.32 11.33 31.42
N SER A 886 -29.23 12.34 32.29
CA SER A 886 -29.79 12.30 33.65
C SER A 886 -30.62 13.56 33.94
N GLY A 887 -31.49 13.51 34.97
CA GLY A 887 -32.50 14.54 35.22
C GLY A 887 -33.88 14.07 34.74
N SER A 888 -34.50 14.78 33.79
CA SER A 888 -35.80 14.37 33.24
C SER A 888 -35.69 13.22 32.21
N THR A 889 -36.55 12.22 32.35
CA THR A 889 -36.77 11.11 31.40
C THR A 889 -37.44 11.54 30.09
N GLU A 890 -37.89 12.79 29.99
CA GLU A 890 -38.42 13.38 28.76
C GLU A 890 -37.31 13.69 27.74
N PHE A 891 -36.04 13.60 28.15
CA PHE A 891 -34.87 13.64 27.27
C PHE A 891 -34.28 12.23 27.09
N THR A 892 -33.90 11.90 25.86
CA THR A 892 -33.17 10.68 25.50
C THR A 892 -32.01 11.02 24.58
N VAL A 893 -31.05 10.10 24.42
CA VAL A 893 -29.87 10.30 23.57
C VAL A 893 -29.65 9.12 22.63
N GLN A 894 -29.14 9.42 21.44
CA GLN A 894 -28.66 8.47 20.45
C GLN A 894 -27.22 8.85 20.08
N SER A 895 -26.30 7.93 20.36
CA SER A 895 -24.91 7.97 19.88
C SER A 895 -24.89 7.86 18.34
N PRO A 896 -23.93 8.50 17.63
CA PRO A 896 -23.77 8.28 16.19
C PRO A 896 -23.30 6.86 15.87
N TYR A 897 -22.52 6.24 16.78
CA TYR A 897 -21.87 4.95 16.61
C TYR A 897 -22.00 4.07 17.85
N THR A 898 -21.74 2.77 17.71
CA THR A 898 -21.71 1.82 18.84
C THR A 898 -20.60 2.21 19.82
N LEU A 899 -20.91 2.32 21.11
CA LEU A 899 -19.91 2.62 22.13
C LEU A 899 -19.13 1.35 22.53
N PRO A 900 -17.84 1.44 22.88
CA PRO A 900 -16.99 2.65 22.80
C PRO A 900 -16.49 2.91 21.36
N PHE A 901 -16.29 4.18 20.99
CA PHE A 901 -15.71 4.59 19.70
C PHE A 901 -14.74 5.76 19.87
N VAL A 902 -13.90 6.01 18.86
CA VAL A 902 -12.84 7.04 18.89
C VAL A 902 -13.24 8.30 18.12
N VAL A 903 -12.87 9.47 18.66
CA VAL A 903 -12.83 10.74 17.94
C VAL A 903 -11.35 11.07 17.67
N PRO A 904 -10.85 10.93 16.42
CA PRO A 904 -9.47 11.24 16.05
C PRO A 904 -9.12 12.73 16.22
N PRO A 905 -7.83 13.11 16.30
CA PRO A 905 -7.40 14.51 16.35
C PRO A 905 -7.93 15.33 15.15
N GLY A 906 -8.46 16.52 15.42
CA GLY A 906 -9.07 17.38 14.42
C GLY A 906 -10.39 16.86 13.85
N LYS A 907 -11.06 15.91 14.51
CA LYS A 907 -12.37 15.36 14.11
C LYS A 907 -13.45 15.60 15.17
N ASN A 908 -14.69 15.48 14.72
CA ASN A 908 -15.90 15.72 15.51
C ASN A 908 -16.84 14.51 15.45
N ALA A 909 -17.72 14.38 16.43
CA ALA A 909 -18.82 13.40 16.43
C ALA A 909 -20.14 14.08 16.81
N ALA A 910 -21.24 13.65 16.17
CA ALA A 910 -22.57 14.26 16.29
C ALA A 910 -23.49 13.41 17.19
N ILE A 911 -23.68 13.82 18.44
CA ILE A 911 -24.56 13.13 19.39
C ILE A 911 -25.98 13.68 19.26
N THR A 912 -26.98 12.83 19.01
CA THR A 912 -28.37 13.27 18.85
C THR A 912 -29.12 13.20 20.18
N VAL A 913 -29.55 14.34 20.71
CA VAL A 913 -30.47 14.43 21.86
C VAL A 913 -31.90 14.57 21.34
N LYS A 914 -32.85 13.86 21.96
CA LYS A 914 -34.28 13.92 21.61
C LYS A 914 -35.08 14.30 22.86
N PHE A 915 -35.95 15.31 22.74
CA PHE A 915 -36.84 15.78 23.80
C PHE A 915 -38.29 15.52 23.41
N LYS A 916 -39.02 14.81 24.27
CA LYS A 916 -40.46 14.51 24.14
C LYS A 916 -41.17 14.87 25.46
N PRO A 917 -41.64 16.12 25.63
CA PRO A 917 -42.32 16.54 26.84
C PRO A 917 -43.64 15.78 27.03
N LEU A 918 -43.91 15.36 28.27
CA LEU A 918 -45.14 14.69 28.69
C LEU A 918 -46.08 15.64 29.47
N SER A 919 -45.56 16.77 29.94
CA SER A 919 -46.35 17.83 30.58
C SER A 919 -45.79 19.23 30.30
N SER A 920 -46.63 20.25 30.49
CA SER A 920 -46.27 21.65 30.20
C SER A 920 -45.25 22.22 31.18
N GLY A 921 -44.44 23.17 30.70
CA GLY A 921 -43.44 23.89 31.50
C GLY A 921 -42.00 23.48 31.17
N SER A 922 -41.05 24.24 31.75
CA SER A 922 -39.62 24.04 31.53
C SER A 922 -39.12 22.70 32.09
N LYS A 923 -38.31 22.00 31.31
CA LYS A 923 -37.68 20.71 31.61
C LYS A 923 -36.17 20.84 31.42
N THR A 924 -35.40 20.28 32.34
CA THR A 924 -33.94 20.24 32.28
C THR A 924 -33.40 18.83 32.46
N ALA A 925 -32.24 18.60 31.88
CA ALA A 925 -31.48 17.36 32.00
C ALA A 925 -29.99 17.66 31.75
N THR A 926 -29.11 16.69 32.00
CA THR A 926 -27.68 16.78 31.69
C THR A 926 -27.30 15.61 30.78
N LEU A 927 -26.69 15.92 29.63
CA LEU A 927 -25.99 14.95 28.81
C LEU A 927 -24.56 14.80 29.35
N THR A 928 -24.19 13.59 29.77
CA THR A 928 -22.85 13.26 30.27
C THR A 928 -22.16 12.30 29.31
N ILE A 929 -20.93 12.65 28.91
CA ILE A 929 -20.10 11.92 27.96
C ILE A 929 -18.80 11.52 28.68
N GLN A 930 -18.59 10.23 28.92
CA GLN A 930 -17.37 9.70 29.54
C GLN A 930 -16.33 9.41 28.45
N HIS A 931 -15.07 9.82 28.66
CA HIS A 931 -14.03 9.73 27.63
C HIS A 931 -12.59 9.59 28.14
N SER A 932 -11.64 9.22 27.27
CA SER A 932 -10.22 9.10 27.63
C SER A 932 -9.51 10.44 27.82
N GLY A 933 -9.89 11.47 27.05
CA GLY A 933 -9.24 12.78 27.00
C GLY A 933 -9.28 13.58 28.31
N ALA A 934 -8.56 14.70 28.34
CA ALA A 934 -8.39 15.54 29.53
C ALA A 934 -9.74 15.88 30.21
N GLY A 935 -9.77 15.78 31.55
CA GLY A 935 -11.00 15.88 32.35
C GLY A 935 -11.78 14.57 32.51
N GLY A 936 -11.67 13.61 31.57
CA GLY A 936 -12.31 12.29 31.63
C GLY A 936 -13.83 12.26 31.46
N SER A 937 -14.50 13.40 31.56
CA SER A 937 -15.94 13.58 31.38
C SER A 937 -16.24 14.95 30.79
N THR A 938 -17.22 15.03 29.90
CA THR A 938 -17.79 16.27 29.37
C THR A 938 -19.29 16.27 29.63
N ALA A 939 -19.82 17.38 30.17
CA ALA A 939 -21.24 17.55 30.46
C ALA A 939 -21.84 18.70 29.65
N VAL A 940 -23.07 18.51 29.15
CA VAL A 940 -23.82 19.52 28.38
C VAL A 940 -25.20 19.69 28.99
N ALA A 941 -25.55 20.92 29.38
CA ALA A 941 -26.84 21.22 30.00
C ALA A 941 -27.98 21.22 28.96
N LEU A 942 -28.95 20.32 29.12
CA LEU A 942 -30.11 20.20 28.23
C LEU A 942 -31.28 21.01 28.78
N ASN A 943 -31.95 21.76 27.92
CA ASN A 943 -33.17 22.49 28.28
C ASN A 943 -34.21 22.45 27.15
N GLY A 944 -35.48 22.44 27.55
CA GLY A 944 -36.64 22.50 26.67
C GLY A 944 -37.88 22.85 27.48
N SER A 945 -39.00 23.15 26.81
CA SER A 945 -40.26 23.44 27.48
C SER A 945 -41.40 22.70 26.80
N GLY A 946 -42.17 21.96 27.58
CA GLY A 946 -43.45 21.43 27.12
C GLY A 946 -44.44 22.57 26.93
N VAL A 947 -44.96 22.73 25.73
CA VAL A 947 -46.13 23.59 25.48
C VAL A 947 -47.34 22.72 25.19
N ALA A 948 -48.48 23.08 25.80
CA ALA A 948 -49.75 22.48 25.44
C ALA A 948 -50.12 22.84 23.99
N THR A 949 -50.97 22.02 23.37
CA THR A 949 -51.51 22.30 22.05
C THR A 949 -52.21 23.64 22.07
N ALA A 950 -51.67 24.61 21.33
CA ALA A 950 -52.27 25.92 21.19
C ALA A 950 -53.52 25.80 20.32
N VAL A 951 -54.64 25.44 20.94
CA VAL A 951 -55.98 25.67 20.39
C VAL A 951 -56.11 27.19 20.28
N SER A 952 -55.92 27.71 19.08
CA SER A 952 -55.89 29.14 18.84
C SER A 952 -57.28 29.74 19.09
N ALA A 953 -57.37 30.66 20.04
CA ALA A 953 -58.63 31.32 20.41
C ALA A 953 -59.21 32.21 19.28
N SER A 954 -58.52 32.31 18.14
CA SER A 954 -59.06 32.83 16.87
C SER A 954 -60.21 32.01 16.28
N ALA A 955 -60.53 30.84 16.84
CA ALA A 955 -61.77 30.10 16.56
C ALA A 955 -62.95 30.52 17.47
N LEU A 956 -62.79 31.51 18.36
CA LEU A 956 -63.79 31.99 19.32
C LEU A 956 -64.09 33.50 19.23
N SER A 957 -63.66 34.17 18.16
CA SER A 957 -64.24 35.45 17.75
C SER A 957 -65.37 35.21 16.75
N ALA A 958 -66.58 35.74 17.03
CA ALA A 958 -67.74 35.57 16.16
C ALA A 958 -67.48 36.12 14.73
N PRO A 959 -67.93 35.44 13.67
CA PRO A 959 -67.89 35.98 12.31
C PRO A 959 -68.72 37.26 12.19
N ASP A 960 -68.19 38.30 11.53
CA ASP A 960 -69.03 39.43 11.11
C ASP A 960 -70.03 38.95 10.04
N SER A 961 -71.24 39.44 10.19
CA SER A 961 -72.50 39.22 9.48
C SER A 961 -72.51 39.37 7.94
N ARG A 962 -71.36 39.43 7.25
CA ARG A 962 -71.27 39.95 5.86
C ARG A 962 -70.42 39.15 4.87
N ASP A 963 -69.89 37.98 5.23
CA ASP A 963 -69.32 37.05 4.24
C ASP A 963 -70.38 36.03 3.78
N PRO A 964 -70.83 36.05 2.50
CA PRO A 964 -71.83 35.09 2.01
C PRO A 964 -71.30 33.65 1.88
N SER A 965 -69.99 33.43 1.91
CA SER A 965 -69.36 32.14 1.59
C SER A 965 -69.25 31.17 2.76
N LEU A 966 -69.52 31.62 3.99
CA LEU A 966 -69.46 30.81 5.22
C LEU A 966 -70.83 30.61 5.89
N ARG A 967 -71.89 30.57 5.09
CA ARG A 967 -73.12 29.88 5.49
C ARG A 967 -72.84 28.38 5.62
N PHE A 968 -72.64 27.92 6.85
CA PHE A 968 -73.32 26.69 7.25
C PHE A 968 -74.80 27.03 7.32
N ASP A 969 -75.48 26.98 6.18
CA ASP A 969 -76.93 26.92 6.18
C ASP A 969 -77.33 25.71 7.05
N ALA A 970 -78.26 25.94 7.96
CA ALA A 970 -78.96 24.81 8.57
C ALA A 970 -79.56 23.99 7.43
N LEU A 971 -79.48 22.66 7.50
CA LEU A 971 -80.21 21.78 6.59
C LEU A 971 -81.67 22.24 6.61
N ASN A 972 -82.12 22.81 5.49
CA ASN A 972 -83.51 23.19 5.33
C ASN A 972 -84.35 21.90 5.45
N PRO A 973 -85.52 21.91 6.14
CA PRO A 973 -86.27 20.67 6.38
C PRO A 973 -86.69 19.90 5.11
N ASP A 974 -86.57 20.53 3.94
CA ASP A 974 -87.02 20.05 2.63
C ASP A 974 -85.90 19.50 1.72
N ASP A 975 -84.69 19.25 2.25
CA ASP A 975 -83.62 18.60 1.45
C ASP A 975 -84.09 17.20 1.00
N ILE A 976 -84.16 17.00 -0.32
CA ILE A 976 -85.12 16.05 -0.92
C ILE A 976 -84.68 14.59 -0.72
N PHE A 977 -85.36 13.90 0.19
CA PHE A 977 -85.33 12.44 0.32
C PHE A 977 -85.79 11.75 -0.96
N GLU A 978 -85.22 10.57 -1.27
CA GLU A 978 -85.86 9.66 -2.21
C GLU A 978 -87.29 9.35 -1.74
N LYS A 979 -88.23 9.34 -2.68
CA LYS A 979 -89.67 9.53 -2.46
C LYS A 979 -90.33 8.39 -1.67
N GLY A 980 -90.13 8.39 -0.36
CA GLY A 980 -90.68 7.41 0.60
C GLY A 980 -89.91 7.29 1.91
N GLU A 981 -88.67 7.75 2.00
CA GLU A 981 -87.84 7.62 3.21
C GLU A 981 -87.96 8.84 4.14
N ARG A 982 -87.96 8.61 5.47
CA ARG A 982 -88.18 9.64 6.49
C ARG A 982 -86.87 10.06 7.17
N PRO A 983 -86.78 11.27 7.78
CA PRO A 983 -85.58 11.73 8.47
C PRO A 983 -85.22 10.87 9.70
N ILE A 984 -83.92 10.64 9.90
CA ILE A 984 -83.37 10.14 11.17
C ILE A 984 -82.59 11.28 11.82
N ARG A 985 -83.00 11.68 13.02
CA ARG A 985 -82.34 12.70 13.84
C ARG A 985 -81.59 12.03 14.98
N TYR A 986 -80.43 12.58 15.34
CA TYR A 986 -79.60 12.07 16.44
C TYR A 986 -79.00 13.24 17.22
N TYR A 987 -79.20 13.27 18.54
CA TYR A 987 -78.82 14.41 19.37
C TYR A 987 -78.55 14.01 20.84
N PRO A 988 -77.65 14.72 21.56
CA PRO A 988 -76.76 15.75 21.05
C PRO A 988 -75.64 15.16 20.18
N ASN A 989 -75.05 15.97 19.31
CA ASN A 989 -73.81 15.66 18.60
C ASN A 989 -72.99 16.96 18.50
N PRO A 990 -71.88 17.12 19.22
CA PRO A 990 -71.19 16.10 20.01
C PRO A 990 -71.98 15.58 21.23
N PHE A 991 -71.65 14.36 21.68
CA PHE A 991 -72.19 13.72 22.88
C PHE A 991 -71.08 13.44 23.90
N SER A 992 -71.41 13.29 25.19
CA SER A 992 -70.43 12.91 26.22
C SER A 992 -70.68 11.50 26.80
N HIS A 993 -71.93 11.18 27.13
CA HIS A 993 -72.28 9.91 27.79
C HIS A 993 -73.41 9.14 27.09
N SER A 994 -74.32 9.87 26.43
CA SER A 994 -75.48 9.30 25.74
C SER A 994 -75.96 10.19 24.60
N LEU A 995 -76.70 9.57 23.67
CA LEU A 995 -77.39 10.27 22.57
C LEU A 995 -78.76 9.62 22.33
N THR A 996 -79.72 10.43 21.92
CA THR A 996 -81.06 9.99 21.52
C THR A 996 -81.12 9.87 20.00
N ILE A 997 -81.71 8.78 19.50
CA ILE A 997 -82.07 8.62 18.08
C ILE A 997 -83.58 8.81 17.96
N GLN A 998 -84.01 9.65 17.02
CA GLN A 998 -85.41 9.92 16.74
C GLN A 998 -85.67 9.65 15.26
N THR A 999 -86.57 8.69 15.00
CA THR A 999 -87.03 8.30 13.67
C THR A 999 -88.55 8.47 13.60
N GLU A 1000 -89.10 8.48 12.39
CA GLU A 1000 -90.55 8.44 12.15
C GLU A 1000 -91.04 7.03 11.76
N GLU A 1001 -90.25 5.99 12.03
CA GLU A 1001 -90.62 4.60 11.75
C GLU A 1001 -91.44 4.01 12.92
N GLN A 1002 -92.44 3.19 12.62
CA GLN A 1002 -93.27 2.53 13.64
C GLN A 1002 -92.61 1.22 14.09
N GLY A 1003 -91.64 1.33 15.00
CA GLY A 1003 -90.98 0.19 15.63
C GLY A 1003 -89.66 0.57 16.29
N ALA A 1004 -88.95 -0.45 16.78
CA ALA A 1004 -87.55 -0.30 17.12
C ALA A 1004 -86.70 -0.40 15.83
N VAL A 1005 -85.63 0.39 15.76
CA VAL A 1005 -84.72 0.44 14.61
C VAL A 1005 -83.35 -0.10 15.03
N PRO A 1006 -82.77 -1.06 14.29
CA PRO A 1006 -81.47 -1.64 14.65
C PRO A 1006 -80.34 -0.65 14.41
N VAL A 1007 -79.50 -0.43 15.43
CA VAL A 1007 -78.34 0.49 15.37
C VAL A 1007 -77.07 -0.14 15.90
N ALA A 1008 -75.92 0.23 15.34
CA ALA A 1008 -74.59 -0.18 15.77
C ALA A 1008 -73.62 1.01 15.74
N LEU A 1009 -72.59 0.98 16.57
CA LEU A 1009 -71.58 2.04 16.65
C LEU A 1009 -70.19 1.49 16.34
N TYR A 1010 -69.46 2.16 15.45
CA TYR A 1010 -68.10 1.81 15.06
C TYR A 1010 -67.12 2.94 15.40
N ASP A 1011 -65.89 2.59 15.75
CA ASP A 1011 -64.79 3.56 15.90
C ASP A 1011 -64.24 4.02 14.54
N SER A 1012 -63.29 4.97 14.56
CA SER A 1012 -62.62 5.48 13.35
C SER A 1012 -61.77 4.44 12.59
N TYR A 1013 -61.58 3.24 13.14
CA TYR A 1013 -60.91 2.10 12.51
C TYR A 1013 -61.91 1.05 11.99
N GLY A 1014 -63.22 1.32 12.08
CA GLY A 1014 -64.29 0.43 11.62
C GLY A 1014 -64.59 -0.73 12.57
N ARG A 1015 -64.07 -0.72 13.82
CA ARG A 1015 -64.33 -1.76 14.82
C ARG A 1015 -65.64 -1.47 15.54
N SER A 1016 -66.48 -2.49 15.70
CA SER A 1016 -67.76 -2.37 16.41
C SER A 1016 -67.53 -2.12 17.90
N VAL A 1017 -67.89 -0.94 18.40
CA VAL A 1017 -67.81 -0.56 19.82
C VAL A 1017 -69.18 -0.64 20.52
N MET A 1018 -70.28 -0.65 19.76
CA MET A 1018 -71.60 -1.09 20.22
C MET A 1018 -72.15 -2.07 19.18
N PRO A 1019 -72.48 -3.33 19.56
CA PRO A 1019 -73.09 -4.29 18.65
C PRO A 1019 -74.50 -3.85 18.24
N LEU A 1020 -75.04 -4.48 17.19
CA LEU A 1020 -76.38 -4.17 16.69
C LEU A 1020 -77.45 -4.38 17.78
N ALA A 1021 -78.19 -3.31 18.11
CA ALA A 1021 -79.29 -3.34 19.08
C ALA A 1021 -80.49 -2.56 18.55
N ASP A 1022 -81.70 -3.07 18.82
CA ASP A 1022 -82.95 -2.43 18.42
C ASP A 1022 -83.32 -1.30 19.39
N VAL A 1023 -83.45 -0.08 18.88
CA VAL A 1023 -83.68 1.14 19.67
C VAL A 1023 -84.99 1.82 19.23
N GLN A 1024 -85.85 2.15 20.19
CA GLN A 1024 -87.11 2.85 19.94
C GLN A 1024 -86.87 4.33 19.61
N SER A 1025 -87.72 4.94 18.77
CA SER A 1025 -87.63 6.37 18.48
C SER A 1025 -87.80 7.21 19.77
N GLY A 1026 -86.86 8.12 20.02
CA GLY A 1026 -86.80 8.94 21.23
C GLY A 1026 -86.08 8.28 22.42
N GLN A 1027 -85.65 7.03 22.31
CA GLN A 1027 -84.88 6.35 23.35
C GLN A 1027 -83.43 6.87 23.40
N ALA A 1028 -82.95 7.17 24.61
CA ALA A 1028 -81.55 7.52 24.84
C ALA A 1028 -80.67 6.26 24.89
N ILE A 1029 -79.61 6.25 24.09
CA ILE A 1029 -78.57 5.22 24.08
C ILE A 1029 -77.45 5.68 25.00
N ASN A 1030 -77.27 4.99 26.13
CA ASN A 1030 -76.13 5.22 27.02
C ASN A 1030 -74.91 4.48 26.46
N LEU A 1031 -73.89 5.23 26.04
CA LEU A 1031 -72.65 4.72 25.47
C LEU A 1031 -71.48 4.70 26.46
N GLY A 1032 -71.73 5.14 27.70
CA GLY A 1032 -70.81 5.05 28.82
C GLY A 1032 -69.66 6.06 28.79
N SER A 1033 -68.94 6.14 29.91
CA SER A 1033 -67.69 6.89 30.04
C SER A 1033 -66.52 6.20 29.33
N GLU A 1034 -66.58 4.88 29.13
CA GLU A 1034 -65.47 4.02 28.66
C GLU A 1034 -65.05 4.25 27.20
N LEU A 1035 -65.94 4.76 26.33
CA LEU A 1035 -65.52 5.22 24.99
C LEU A 1035 -64.61 6.45 25.12
N GLU A 1036 -63.48 6.47 24.42
CA GLU A 1036 -62.60 7.65 24.37
C GLU A 1036 -63.26 8.84 23.64
N ALA A 1037 -62.77 10.06 23.89
CA ALA A 1037 -63.20 11.24 23.13
C ALA A 1037 -62.63 11.18 21.70
N GLY A 1038 -63.48 11.19 20.68
CA GLY A 1038 -63.08 10.89 19.30
C GLY A 1038 -64.25 10.88 18.31
N VAL A 1039 -63.97 10.45 17.08
CA VAL A 1039 -64.97 10.33 16.00
C VAL A 1039 -65.47 8.89 15.92
N TYR A 1040 -66.79 8.73 15.89
CA TYR A 1040 -67.47 7.44 15.76
C TYR A 1040 -68.44 7.46 14.57
N ILE A 1041 -68.75 6.28 14.04
CA ILE A 1041 -69.72 6.09 12.96
C ILE A 1041 -70.92 5.32 13.51
N LEU A 1042 -72.05 6.00 13.63
CA LEU A 1042 -73.35 5.39 13.93
C LEU A 1042 -73.90 4.79 12.63
N GLN A 1043 -74.20 3.50 12.63
CA GLN A 1043 -74.98 2.86 11.58
C GLN A 1043 -76.42 2.65 12.07
N VAL A 1044 -77.39 2.99 11.22
CA VAL A 1044 -78.83 2.77 11.46
C VAL A 1044 -79.38 1.94 10.31
N GLY A 1045 -80.08 0.85 10.65
CA GLY A 1045 -80.53 -0.16 9.69
C GLY A 1045 -79.48 -1.24 9.40
N THR A 1046 -79.90 -2.26 8.66
CA THR A 1046 -79.09 -3.43 8.28
C THR A 1046 -79.06 -3.65 6.77
N GLY A 1047 -78.07 -4.41 6.29
CA GLY A 1047 -77.92 -4.74 4.87
C GLY A 1047 -77.70 -3.51 3.97
N PRO A 1048 -78.10 -3.57 2.68
CA PRO A 1048 -77.87 -2.50 1.71
C PRO A 1048 -78.59 -1.17 2.02
N LYS A 1049 -79.54 -1.15 2.95
CA LYS A 1049 -80.28 0.05 3.37
C LYS A 1049 -79.68 0.75 4.60
N ALA A 1050 -78.60 0.22 5.17
CA ALA A 1050 -77.99 0.78 6.37
C ALA A 1050 -77.35 2.15 6.12
N LYS A 1051 -77.85 3.20 6.78
CA LYS A 1051 -77.32 4.57 6.70
C LYS A 1051 -76.25 4.79 7.77
N ARG A 1052 -75.25 5.63 7.47
CA ARG A 1052 -74.11 5.89 8.36
C ARG A 1052 -73.95 7.38 8.64
N TYR A 1053 -73.80 7.71 9.91
CA TYR A 1053 -73.79 9.07 10.45
C TYR A 1053 -72.53 9.31 11.30
N LYS A 1054 -71.93 10.49 11.16
CA LYS A 1054 -70.72 10.87 11.91
C LYS A 1054 -71.09 11.45 13.27
N LEU A 1055 -70.66 10.77 14.33
CA LEU A 1055 -70.74 11.24 15.71
C LEU A 1055 -69.38 11.71 16.21
N VAL A 1056 -69.42 12.63 17.18
CA VAL A 1056 -68.25 13.10 17.93
C VAL A 1056 -68.52 12.87 19.41
N LYS A 1057 -67.67 12.08 20.08
CA LYS A 1057 -67.64 12.02 21.53
C LYS A 1057 -66.69 13.09 22.09
N VAL A 1058 -67.20 13.91 23.00
CA VAL A 1058 -66.40 14.80 23.86
C VAL A 1058 -66.19 14.17 25.24
N ARG A 1059 -65.28 14.75 26.03
CA ARG A 1059 -65.08 14.38 27.44
C ARG A 1059 -66.23 14.88 28.31
#